data_AF-A0A2K2H825-F1
#
_entry.id   AF-A0A2K2H825-F1
#
_cell.length_a   1.000
_cell.length_b   1.000
_cell.length_c   1.000
_cell.angle_alpha   90.00
_cell.angle_beta   90.00
_cell.angle_gamma   90.00
#
_symmetry.space_group_name_H-M   'P 1'
#
loop_
_entity.id
_entity.type
_entity.pdbx_description
1 polymer ?
#
loop_
_entity_poly.entity_id
_entity_poly.type
_entity_poly.pdbx_seq_one_letter_code
_entity_poly.pdbx_strand_id
1 'polypeptide(L)'
;MDKNEALQIQPRPGQPEKQAGPGAWYLLSRGDIDRLVRSLSVAYEVVGARMKDGRYTLDRISDPAELELEFPPRVHSPKKFLFPNWEKLFRFRLGGKVMLEAEKAAVPRVIFGMHPCDLHAVQVLDDCLFEGEADSTYQAKRQATVLIGVDCEPDAFCFCTSLGTDKIDSGFDLFLHRSNDGYLARVGSARGLRLLRRYLPEIREVDNPQLPPAGKSCQRSIRFPMESLAPVLGEVYDHAIWQEIGERCLGCGSCNLLCPTCYCFNVQDRLDLNLQGGERVRTWDSCQFDQFTRVSGGSDFRPDQTDRQRHRFFRKYKYLWEKHQRTACVGCGRCARECLAGIDNTEVLNSLFAEQVAAEQSPSPGLEYQPQMAELLSVDSLTGREKLFRLRLPEPVSFRPGAFMQVSVFGVGEAPLTIASAPDADGHEIELVVRSKGSLTRALHRLKAGDAIGVRGPFGNGFPVEEFVGRDVLLVAGGIGLVTLRSLLLTILARRGEFGRVMLLYGSHSIDQALFRDDLKRWHLGDQLDCRFAVQHFGSQWGVTGGDITHLFRDLDIVPARAVAAVSGPAVMYRNVNPLLFGLGFTTETIYLNLERHMKCGLGKCGRCQINDITVCQCGPIFPYSQVQHLREAIER
;
A
#
# COMPACT_ATOMS: atom_id res chain seq x y z
N MET A 1 49.93 13.38 -35.49
CA MET A 1 49.11 14.38 -34.78
C MET A 1 48.47 13.70 -33.59
N ASP A 2 48.63 14.32 -32.43
CA ASP A 2 48.47 13.70 -31.12
C ASP A 2 46.99 13.42 -30.80
N LYS A 3 46.66 12.22 -30.32
CA LYS A 3 45.26 11.75 -30.15
C LYS A 3 44.50 12.44 -29.01
N ASN A 4 45.16 13.29 -28.24
CA ASN A 4 44.55 14.08 -27.16
C ASN A 4 43.96 15.43 -27.60
N GLU A 5 44.17 15.89 -28.84
CA GLU A 5 43.56 17.14 -29.33
C GLU A 5 42.06 17.04 -29.63
N ALA A 6 41.50 15.83 -29.73
CA ALA A 6 40.07 15.64 -30.01
C ALA A 6 39.14 16.08 -28.85
N LEU A 7 39.66 16.23 -27.63
CA LEU A 7 38.91 16.59 -26.43
C LEU A 7 39.07 18.06 -26.01
N GLN A 8 40.00 18.81 -26.60
CA GLN A 8 40.18 20.24 -26.37
C GLN A 8 40.35 20.98 -27.69
N ILE A 9 39.24 21.30 -28.33
CA ILE A 9 39.23 22.09 -29.57
C ILE A 9 39.20 23.58 -29.18
N GLN A 10 40.35 24.26 -29.21
CA GLN A 10 40.41 25.72 -29.13
C GLN A 10 39.92 26.37 -30.44
N PRO A 11 39.22 27.52 -30.40
CA PRO A 11 38.75 28.21 -31.59
C PRO A 11 39.90 28.79 -32.41
N ARG A 12 39.74 28.85 -33.75
CA ARG A 12 40.65 29.62 -34.62
C ARG A 12 40.53 31.12 -34.29
N PRO A 13 41.63 31.88 -34.20
CA PRO A 13 41.55 33.30 -33.90
C PRO A 13 41.04 34.08 -35.12
N GLY A 14 40.00 34.90 -34.92
CA GLY A 14 39.63 35.96 -35.88
C GLY A 14 38.20 36.02 -36.43
N GLN A 15 37.17 35.50 -35.75
CA GLN A 15 35.78 35.81 -36.11
C GLN A 15 35.01 36.40 -34.90
N PRO A 16 34.21 37.47 -35.11
CA PRO A 16 33.47 38.13 -34.03
C PRO A 16 32.42 37.18 -33.44
N GLU A 17 32.50 36.94 -32.13
CA GLU A 17 31.53 36.15 -31.38
C GLU A 17 30.19 36.88 -31.29
N LYS A 18 29.23 36.53 -32.16
CA LYS A 18 27.82 36.59 -31.77
C LYS A 18 27.58 35.47 -30.75
N GLN A 19 27.31 35.88 -29.50
CA GLN A 19 26.95 35.02 -28.38
C GLN A 19 25.55 34.40 -28.58
N ALA A 20 25.45 33.42 -29.47
CA ALA A 20 24.31 32.49 -29.46
C ALA A 20 24.59 31.42 -28.39
N GLY A 21 23.86 31.49 -27.27
CA GLY A 21 23.97 30.54 -26.17
C GLY A 21 23.22 29.21 -26.44
N PRO A 22 23.29 28.24 -25.50
CA PRO A 22 22.42 27.06 -25.51
C PRO A 22 20.95 27.47 -25.71
N GLY A 23 20.23 26.80 -26.61
CA GLY A 23 18.86 27.17 -27.00
C GLY A 23 18.72 27.84 -28.37
N ALA A 24 19.82 28.13 -29.07
CA ALA A 24 19.79 28.60 -30.46
C ALA A 24 19.24 27.53 -31.43
N TRP A 25 18.63 28.00 -32.52
CA TRP A 25 17.97 27.17 -33.53
C TRP A 25 18.59 27.39 -34.91
N TYR A 26 18.81 26.30 -35.63
CA TYR A 26 19.39 26.32 -36.98
C TYR A 26 18.55 25.49 -37.95
N LEU A 27 18.41 25.96 -39.20
CA LEU A 27 17.76 25.20 -40.26
C LEU A 27 18.79 24.35 -41.01
N LEU A 28 18.56 23.05 -41.06
CA LEU A 28 19.38 22.06 -41.76
C LEU A 28 18.59 21.44 -42.90
N SER A 29 19.16 21.47 -44.10
CA SER A 29 18.70 20.60 -45.17
C SER A 29 19.20 19.16 -44.97
N ARG A 30 18.62 18.20 -45.70
CA ARG A 30 19.16 16.83 -45.71
C ARG A 30 20.63 16.79 -46.18
N GLY A 31 20.99 17.62 -47.15
CA GLY A 31 22.37 17.72 -47.63
C GLY A 31 23.36 18.23 -46.56
N ASP A 32 22.91 19.11 -45.66
CA ASP A 32 23.73 19.59 -44.53
C ASP A 32 23.99 18.46 -43.52
N ILE A 33 22.96 17.64 -43.24
CA ILE A 33 23.09 16.47 -42.38
C ILE A 33 24.05 15.45 -43.01
N ASP A 34 23.93 15.17 -44.30
CA ASP A 34 24.83 14.24 -44.99
C ASP A 34 26.28 14.75 -44.94
N ARG A 35 26.50 16.06 -45.14
CA ARG A 35 27.82 16.69 -45.02
C ARG A 35 28.37 16.57 -43.59
N LEU A 36 27.52 16.78 -42.59
CA LEU A 36 27.87 16.62 -41.18
C LEU A 36 28.30 15.18 -40.89
N VAL A 37 27.54 14.18 -41.35
CA VAL A 37 27.87 12.74 -41.21
C VAL A 37 29.21 12.41 -41.87
N ARG A 38 29.46 12.85 -43.12
CA ARG A 38 30.74 12.62 -43.80
C ARG A 38 31.91 13.22 -43.02
N SER A 39 31.73 14.44 -42.53
CA SER A 39 32.79 15.16 -41.82
C SER A 39 33.10 14.55 -40.45
N LEU A 40 32.06 14.11 -39.73
CA LEU A 40 32.20 13.44 -38.43
C LEU A 40 32.85 12.07 -38.55
N SER A 41 32.59 11.33 -39.63
CA SER A 41 33.12 9.98 -39.85
C SER A 41 34.66 9.90 -39.90
N VAL A 42 35.34 11.05 -40.08
CA VAL A 42 36.81 11.13 -40.04
C VAL A 42 37.37 10.98 -38.62
N ALA A 43 36.66 11.48 -37.61
CA ALA A 43 37.15 11.58 -36.23
C ALA A 43 36.28 10.84 -35.20
N TYR A 44 35.04 10.51 -35.58
CA TYR A 44 34.06 9.86 -34.73
C TYR A 44 33.56 8.58 -35.39
N GLU A 45 33.26 7.59 -34.56
CA GLU A 45 32.35 6.53 -34.98
C GLU A 45 30.94 7.12 -35.09
N VAL A 46 30.37 7.13 -36.29
CA VAL A 46 29.01 7.62 -36.52
C VAL A 46 28.03 6.46 -36.47
N VAL A 47 27.02 6.60 -35.60
CA VAL A 47 25.95 5.63 -35.38
C VAL A 47 24.63 6.31 -35.69
N GLY A 48 23.71 5.60 -36.32
CA GLY A 48 22.38 6.10 -36.64
C GLY A 48 21.43 4.97 -37.02
N ALA A 49 20.14 5.27 -37.14
CA ALA A 49 19.20 4.29 -37.65
C ALA A 49 19.43 4.08 -39.15
N ARG A 50 19.36 2.83 -39.59
CA ARG A 50 19.44 2.42 -40.99
C ARG A 50 18.52 1.24 -41.25
N MET A 51 18.10 1.06 -42.49
CA MET A 51 17.45 -0.17 -42.93
C MET A 51 18.50 -1.27 -43.11
N LYS A 52 18.26 -2.44 -42.52
CA LYS A 52 19.09 -3.64 -42.67
C LYS A 52 18.18 -4.88 -42.62
N ASP A 53 18.26 -5.74 -43.61
CA ASP A 53 17.46 -6.97 -43.71
C ASP A 53 15.95 -6.74 -43.53
N GLY A 54 15.43 -5.65 -44.10
CA GLY A 54 14.01 -5.27 -44.02
C GLY A 54 13.55 -4.73 -42.66
N ARG A 55 14.48 -4.42 -41.74
CA ARG A 55 14.18 -3.84 -40.42
C ARG A 55 15.04 -2.61 -40.14
N TYR A 56 14.48 -1.65 -39.40
CA TYR A 56 15.27 -0.52 -38.89
C TYR A 56 16.15 -0.96 -37.72
N THR A 57 17.44 -0.63 -37.77
CA THR A 57 18.42 -0.91 -36.72
C THR A 57 19.31 0.30 -36.48
N LEU A 58 19.69 0.54 -35.23
CA LEU A 58 20.72 1.51 -34.87
C LEU A 58 22.08 0.83 -35.00
N ASP A 59 22.87 1.24 -35.98
CA ASP A 59 24.17 0.63 -36.29
C ASP A 59 25.15 1.70 -36.81
N ARG A 60 26.39 1.29 -37.06
CA ARG A 60 27.41 2.14 -37.69
C ARG A 60 26.94 2.59 -39.07
N ILE A 61 27.12 3.88 -39.35
CA ILE A 61 26.83 4.50 -40.63
C ILE A 61 28.16 4.70 -41.37
N SER A 62 28.28 4.08 -42.55
CA SER A 62 29.48 4.24 -43.40
C SER A 62 29.22 5.17 -44.57
N ASP A 63 27.97 5.20 -45.06
CA ASP A 63 27.50 6.14 -46.07
C ASP A 63 26.34 6.97 -45.48
N PRO A 64 26.39 8.31 -45.51
CA PRO A 64 25.29 9.16 -45.05
C PRO A 64 23.93 8.83 -45.68
N ALA A 65 23.89 8.27 -46.89
CA ALA A 65 22.64 7.83 -47.51
C ALA A 65 21.94 6.72 -46.72
N GLU A 66 22.66 5.97 -45.88
CA GLU A 66 22.08 4.92 -45.02
C GLU A 66 21.35 5.48 -43.79
N LEU A 67 21.59 6.76 -43.43
CA LEU A 67 21.05 7.35 -42.22
C LEU A 67 19.56 7.68 -42.38
N GLU A 68 18.72 7.00 -41.61
CA GLU A 68 17.30 7.27 -41.48
C GLU A 68 17.05 8.09 -40.22
N LEU A 69 16.37 9.23 -40.38
CA LEU A 69 15.98 10.10 -39.27
C LEU A 69 14.50 9.97 -38.91
N GLU A 70 13.69 9.52 -39.85
CA GLU A 70 12.27 9.28 -39.66
C GLU A 70 12.03 7.77 -39.52
N PHE A 71 11.93 7.30 -38.29
CA PHE A 71 11.68 5.89 -38.02
C PHE A 71 10.86 5.70 -36.75
N PRO A 72 10.04 4.64 -36.66
CA PRO A 72 9.25 4.39 -35.47
C PRO A 72 10.16 3.95 -34.31
N PRO A 73 9.72 4.10 -33.05
CA PRO A 73 10.47 3.66 -31.84
C PRO A 73 10.59 2.11 -31.70
N ARG A 74 10.57 1.37 -32.81
CA ARG A 74 10.77 -0.08 -32.93
C ARG A 74 12.24 -0.50 -33.02
N VAL A 75 13.14 0.47 -33.15
CA VAL A 75 14.57 0.21 -33.21
C VAL A 75 15.12 -0.15 -31.82
N HIS A 76 16.05 -1.12 -31.79
CA HIS A 76 16.79 -1.48 -30.58
C HIS A 76 17.39 -0.24 -29.90
N SER A 77 17.41 -0.27 -28.57
CA SER A 77 17.87 0.87 -27.78
C SER A 77 19.30 1.32 -28.13
N PRO A 78 19.56 2.65 -28.23
CA PRO A 78 20.91 3.21 -28.32
C PRO A 78 21.84 2.83 -27.15
N LYS A 79 21.28 2.31 -26.04
CA LYS A 79 22.02 1.87 -24.85
C LYS A 79 23.20 0.97 -25.21
N LYS A 80 23.08 0.08 -26.21
CA LYS A 80 24.17 -0.85 -26.58
C LYS A 80 25.49 -0.16 -26.98
N PHE A 81 25.46 1.12 -27.31
CA PHE A 81 26.68 1.88 -27.62
C PHE A 81 27.31 2.48 -26.35
N LEU A 82 26.49 2.98 -25.43
CA LEU A 82 26.95 3.58 -24.17
C LEU A 82 27.29 2.50 -23.12
N PHE A 83 26.49 1.45 -23.06
CA PHE A 83 26.58 0.32 -22.15
C PHE A 83 26.36 -0.99 -22.93
N PRO A 84 27.38 -1.48 -23.67
CA PRO A 84 27.25 -2.66 -24.53
C PRO A 84 26.91 -3.95 -23.78
N ASN A 85 26.31 -4.89 -24.52
CA ASN A 85 25.94 -6.21 -24.03
C ASN A 85 27.13 -7.07 -23.60
N TRP A 86 28.27 -6.87 -24.27
CA TRP A 86 29.55 -7.47 -23.94
C TRP A 86 30.60 -6.38 -23.90
N GLU A 87 31.23 -6.20 -22.75
CA GLU A 87 32.23 -5.18 -22.55
C GLU A 87 33.41 -5.70 -21.78
N LYS A 88 34.58 -5.62 -22.41
CA LYS A 88 35.84 -5.96 -21.79
C LYS A 88 36.28 -4.81 -20.87
N LEU A 89 36.52 -5.13 -19.60
CA LEU A 89 36.98 -4.17 -18.60
C LEU A 89 38.50 -4.07 -18.58
N PHE A 90 39.17 -5.22 -18.57
CA PHE A 90 40.63 -5.34 -18.66
C PHE A 90 41.04 -6.74 -19.09
N ARG A 91 42.28 -6.90 -19.57
CA ARG A 91 42.92 -8.20 -19.75
C ARG A 91 43.79 -8.52 -18.55
N PHE A 92 43.96 -9.81 -18.28
CA PHE A 92 44.90 -10.30 -17.28
C PHE A 92 45.80 -11.38 -17.87
N ARG A 93 47.04 -11.44 -17.41
CA ARG A 93 47.97 -12.56 -17.68
C ARG A 93 48.26 -13.31 -16.40
N LEU A 94 48.18 -14.63 -16.50
CA LEU A 94 48.45 -15.58 -15.42
C LEU A 94 49.94 -15.98 -15.48
N GLY A 95 50.53 -16.16 -14.31
CA GLY A 95 51.96 -16.43 -14.11
C GLY A 95 52.32 -16.25 -12.63
N GLY A 96 53.61 -16.20 -12.29
CA GLY A 96 54.04 -16.00 -10.89
C GLY A 96 53.52 -14.71 -10.24
N LYS A 97 53.29 -13.65 -11.02
CA LYS A 97 52.52 -12.46 -10.63
C LYS A 97 51.46 -12.16 -11.69
N VAL A 98 50.23 -11.90 -11.27
CA VAL A 98 49.12 -11.52 -12.17
C VAL A 98 49.33 -10.10 -12.66
N MET A 99 49.35 -9.93 -13.98
CA MET A 99 49.49 -8.62 -14.63
C MET A 99 48.16 -8.18 -15.21
N LEU A 100 47.72 -6.95 -14.91
CA LEU A 100 46.51 -6.36 -15.46
C LEU A 100 46.86 -5.38 -16.58
N GLU A 101 46.19 -5.51 -17.72
CA GLU A 101 46.28 -4.61 -18.86
C GLU A 101 44.95 -3.87 -19.00
N ALA A 102 44.97 -2.56 -18.70
CA ALA A 102 43.80 -1.71 -18.84
C ALA A 102 43.34 -1.63 -20.30
N GLU A 103 42.03 -1.54 -20.50
CA GLU A 103 41.48 -1.35 -21.84
C GLU A 103 41.76 0.06 -22.39
N LYS A 104 41.83 0.17 -23.72
CA LYS A 104 42.07 1.45 -24.41
C LYS A 104 40.96 2.48 -24.14
N ALA A 105 41.34 3.76 -24.30
CA ALA A 105 40.43 4.91 -24.18
C ALA A 105 39.15 4.77 -25.01
N ALA A 106 38.05 5.32 -24.50
CA ALA A 106 36.76 5.32 -25.17
C ALA A 106 36.85 5.94 -26.58
N VAL A 107 36.24 5.26 -27.56
CA VAL A 107 36.19 5.74 -28.95
C VAL A 107 35.24 6.95 -29.02
N PRO A 108 35.68 8.11 -29.54
CA PRO A 108 34.79 9.23 -29.81
C PRO A 108 33.66 8.79 -30.74
N ARG A 109 32.41 9.06 -30.35
CA ARG A 109 31.22 8.60 -31.07
C ARG A 109 30.21 9.72 -31.25
N VAL A 110 29.44 9.68 -32.33
CA VAL A 110 28.20 10.44 -32.49
C VAL A 110 27.04 9.47 -32.71
N ILE A 111 25.98 9.59 -31.92
CA ILE A 111 24.76 8.80 -32.08
C ILE A 111 23.65 9.72 -32.60
N PHE A 112 23.22 9.48 -33.83
CA PHE A 112 22.07 10.10 -34.47
C PHE A 112 20.79 9.29 -34.19
N GLY A 113 19.65 9.99 -34.19
CA GLY A 113 18.34 9.35 -34.15
C GLY A 113 17.86 8.98 -32.74
N MET A 114 18.39 9.59 -31.68
CA MET A 114 17.87 9.30 -30.34
C MET A 114 16.51 9.97 -30.13
N HIS A 115 15.44 9.20 -29.97
CA HIS A 115 14.15 9.76 -29.61
C HIS A 115 14.17 10.40 -28.21
N PRO A 116 13.23 11.30 -27.87
CA PRO A 116 13.15 11.91 -26.54
C PRO A 116 13.22 10.91 -25.39
N CYS A 117 12.51 9.79 -25.51
CA CYS A 117 12.50 8.73 -24.52
C CYS A 117 13.87 8.01 -24.39
N ASP A 118 14.67 7.93 -25.45
CA ASP A 118 16.03 7.40 -25.39
C ASP A 118 17.00 8.36 -24.71
N LEU A 119 16.82 9.67 -24.90
CA LEU A 119 17.61 10.69 -24.21
C LEU A 119 17.31 10.73 -22.70
N HIS A 120 16.03 10.67 -22.33
CA HIS A 120 15.62 10.46 -20.92
C HIS A 120 16.19 9.17 -20.36
N ALA A 121 16.25 8.11 -21.16
CA ALA A 121 16.83 6.87 -20.70
C ALA A 121 18.33 6.96 -20.42
N VAL A 122 19.08 7.74 -21.19
CA VAL A 122 20.49 8.05 -20.87
C VAL A 122 20.58 8.78 -19.53
N GLN A 123 19.70 9.73 -19.25
CA GLN A 123 19.71 10.42 -17.96
C GLN A 123 19.45 9.45 -16.80
N VAL A 124 18.53 8.48 -16.96
CA VAL A 124 18.32 7.42 -15.96
C VAL A 124 19.57 6.54 -15.78
N LEU A 125 20.27 6.21 -16.86
CA LEU A 125 21.54 5.47 -16.77
C LEU A 125 22.62 6.29 -16.07
N ASP A 126 22.71 7.59 -16.38
CA ASP A 126 23.63 8.53 -15.73
C ASP A 126 23.35 8.60 -14.22
N ASP A 127 22.08 8.73 -13.80
CA ASP A 127 21.68 8.72 -12.39
C ASP A 127 22.14 7.43 -11.68
N CYS A 128 22.00 6.29 -12.34
CA CYS A 128 22.26 4.98 -11.74
C CYS A 128 23.73 4.56 -11.74
N LEU A 129 24.49 4.96 -12.77
CA LEU A 129 25.89 4.55 -12.97
C LEU A 129 26.91 5.60 -12.50
N PHE A 130 26.47 6.83 -12.20
CA PHE A 130 27.32 7.85 -11.57
C PHE A 130 27.12 7.99 -10.06
N GLU A 131 26.13 7.31 -9.51
CA GLU A 131 25.88 7.34 -8.07
C GLU A 131 26.97 6.58 -7.28
N GLY A 132 27.38 7.16 -6.15
CA GLY A 132 28.42 6.58 -5.30
C GLY A 132 29.78 6.65 -6.01
N GLU A 133 30.43 5.50 -6.18
CA GLU A 133 31.61 5.40 -7.04
C GLU A 133 31.16 5.24 -8.50
N ALA A 134 31.34 6.31 -9.28
CA ALA A 134 30.93 6.33 -10.68
C ALA A 134 31.61 5.21 -11.49
N ASP A 135 30.83 4.52 -12.33
CA ASP A 135 31.34 3.54 -13.27
C ASP A 135 32.23 4.25 -14.31
N SER A 136 33.54 4.15 -14.11
CA SER A 136 34.54 4.86 -14.90
C SER A 136 34.50 4.50 -16.38
N THR A 137 34.11 3.26 -16.70
CA THR A 137 34.05 2.78 -18.08
C THR A 137 32.86 3.38 -18.82
N TYR A 138 31.68 3.38 -18.19
CA TYR A 138 30.49 4.06 -18.70
C TYR A 138 30.70 5.56 -18.80
N GLN A 139 31.29 6.19 -17.76
CA GLN A 139 31.57 7.62 -17.74
C GLN A 139 32.47 8.06 -18.90
N ALA A 140 33.57 7.34 -19.14
CA ALA A 140 34.47 7.64 -20.26
C ALA A 140 33.75 7.56 -21.61
N LYS A 141 32.90 6.54 -21.82
CA LYS A 141 32.08 6.41 -23.04
C LYS A 141 31.05 7.52 -23.18
N ARG A 142 30.35 7.83 -22.08
CA ARG A 142 29.31 8.86 -22.03
C ARG A 142 29.88 10.24 -22.36
N GLN A 143 31.08 10.56 -21.86
CA GLN A 143 31.80 11.80 -22.15
C GLN A 143 32.33 11.84 -23.59
N ALA A 144 32.82 10.73 -24.12
CA ALA A 144 33.31 10.62 -25.50
C ALA A 144 32.19 10.57 -26.56
N THR A 145 30.92 10.45 -26.15
CA THR A 145 29.77 10.32 -27.06
C THR A 145 28.98 11.62 -27.19
N VAL A 146 28.76 12.07 -28.42
CA VAL A 146 27.84 13.14 -28.81
C VAL A 146 26.44 12.55 -29.06
N LEU A 147 25.41 13.13 -28.46
CA LEU A 147 24.03 12.68 -28.58
C LEU A 147 23.24 13.64 -29.47
N ILE A 148 22.77 13.14 -30.61
CA ILE A 148 21.92 13.87 -31.55
C ILE A 148 20.53 13.24 -31.55
N GLY A 149 19.58 13.97 -30.98
CA GLY A 149 18.20 13.53 -30.90
C GLY A 149 17.41 13.83 -32.17
N VAL A 150 16.34 13.08 -32.39
CA VAL A 150 15.36 13.35 -33.44
C VAL A 150 13.96 13.16 -32.89
N ASP A 151 13.02 13.97 -33.37
CA ASP A 151 11.61 13.75 -33.11
C ASP A 151 11.08 12.48 -33.75
N CYS A 152 9.95 12.00 -33.24
CA CYS A 152 9.34 10.76 -33.70
C CYS A 152 7.83 10.75 -33.49
N GLU A 153 7.16 9.90 -34.26
CA GLU A 153 5.76 9.57 -34.06
C GLU A 153 5.66 8.30 -33.19
N PRO A 154 4.89 8.33 -32.08
CA PRO A 154 4.69 7.16 -31.25
C PRO A 154 3.93 6.07 -32.01
N ASP A 155 4.21 4.81 -31.70
CA ASP A 155 3.40 3.69 -32.20
C ASP A 155 2.36 3.22 -31.18
N ALA A 156 1.61 2.16 -31.53
CA ALA A 156 0.54 1.61 -30.71
C ALA A 156 0.98 1.12 -29.30
N PHE A 157 2.28 0.93 -29.06
CA PHE A 157 2.81 0.47 -27.78
C PHE A 157 3.37 1.60 -26.92
N CYS A 158 3.56 2.79 -27.48
CA CYS A 158 4.10 3.93 -26.78
C CYS A 158 3.08 4.54 -25.81
N PHE A 159 3.58 4.97 -24.66
CA PHE A 159 2.86 5.72 -23.62
C PHE A 159 3.78 6.76 -22.97
N CYS A 160 4.80 7.24 -23.68
CA CYS A 160 5.82 8.17 -23.18
C CYS A 160 5.24 9.50 -22.71
N THR A 161 4.11 9.94 -23.29
CA THR A 161 3.36 11.13 -22.86
C THR A 161 2.82 10.99 -21.44
N SER A 162 2.35 9.79 -21.03
CA SER A 162 1.95 9.55 -19.64
C SER A 162 3.11 9.73 -18.66
N LEU A 163 4.35 9.46 -19.10
CA LEU A 163 5.54 9.59 -18.26
C LEU A 163 6.25 10.96 -18.42
N GLY A 164 5.73 11.86 -19.26
CA GLY A 164 6.38 13.14 -19.59
C GLY A 164 7.73 13.01 -20.32
N THR A 165 7.97 11.87 -20.98
CA THR A 165 9.23 11.55 -21.68
C THR A 165 9.11 11.63 -23.21
N ASP A 166 7.97 12.12 -23.70
CA ASP A 166 7.72 12.41 -25.10
C ASP A 166 8.35 13.72 -25.57
N LYS A 167 8.83 14.54 -24.63
CA LYS A 167 9.59 15.78 -24.83
C LYS A 167 10.92 15.68 -24.12
N ILE A 168 11.88 16.51 -24.53
CA ILE A 168 13.19 16.62 -23.88
C ILE A 168 13.60 18.08 -23.87
N ASP A 169 14.16 18.57 -22.77
CA ASP A 169 14.64 19.96 -22.67
C ASP A 169 16.15 20.05 -22.58
N SER A 170 16.81 19.00 -22.08
CA SER A 170 18.25 18.95 -21.85
C SER A 170 18.79 17.52 -22.02
N GLY A 171 20.11 17.34 -21.93
CA GLY A 171 20.75 16.02 -22.01
C GLY A 171 21.10 15.53 -23.42
N PHE A 172 21.04 16.41 -24.43
CA PHE A 172 21.50 16.17 -25.79
C PHE A 172 22.46 17.27 -26.24
N ASP A 173 23.24 17.01 -27.29
CA ASP A 173 24.12 18.00 -27.90
C ASP A 173 23.38 18.79 -28.99
N LEU A 174 22.62 18.08 -29.84
CA LEU A 174 21.72 18.64 -30.86
C LEU A 174 20.40 17.86 -30.84
N PHE A 175 19.28 18.53 -31.12
CA PHE A 175 17.98 17.88 -31.25
C PHE A 175 17.27 18.35 -32.52
N LEU A 176 16.91 17.41 -33.40
CA LEU A 176 16.35 17.67 -34.72
C LEU A 176 14.83 17.53 -34.70
N HIS A 177 14.13 18.61 -35.05
CA HIS A 177 12.69 18.62 -35.30
C HIS A 177 12.43 18.65 -36.81
N ARG A 178 11.47 17.87 -37.30
CA ARG A 178 11.06 17.92 -38.70
C ARG A 178 10.36 19.25 -39.00
N SER A 179 10.68 19.85 -40.14
CA SER A 179 10.06 21.06 -40.67
C SER A 179 9.76 20.89 -42.17
N ASN A 180 8.94 21.77 -42.75
CA ASN A 180 8.63 21.76 -44.18
C ASN A 180 9.89 21.96 -45.05
N ASP A 181 10.85 22.74 -44.55
CA ASP A 181 12.09 23.09 -45.27
C ASP A 181 13.29 22.22 -44.83
N GLY A 182 13.05 21.05 -44.23
CA GLY A 182 14.09 20.13 -43.75
C GLY A 182 14.00 19.87 -42.25
N TYR A 183 15.03 20.25 -41.49
CA TYR A 183 15.12 19.98 -40.06
C TYR A 183 15.52 21.23 -39.27
N LEU A 184 14.81 21.51 -38.19
CA LEU A 184 15.18 22.51 -37.21
C LEU A 184 16.05 21.86 -36.13
N ALA A 185 17.33 22.21 -36.06
CA ALA A 185 18.23 21.76 -35.00
C ALA A 185 18.23 22.74 -33.83
N ARG A 186 17.82 22.26 -32.66
CA ARG A 186 18.04 22.93 -31.38
C ARG A 186 19.41 22.56 -30.82
N VAL A 187 20.16 23.57 -30.39
CA VAL A 187 21.44 23.37 -29.71
C VAL A 187 21.22 23.11 -28.22
N GLY A 188 21.62 21.93 -27.75
CA GLY A 188 21.50 21.53 -26.34
C GLY A 188 22.78 21.64 -25.52
N SER A 189 23.95 21.73 -26.18
CA SER A 189 25.24 21.84 -25.49
C SER A 189 26.24 22.72 -26.25
N ALA A 190 27.24 23.25 -25.53
CA ALA A 190 28.35 23.96 -26.14
C ALA A 190 29.15 23.09 -27.13
N ARG A 191 29.19 21.77 -26.90
CA ARG A 191 29.81 20.81 -27.82
C ARG A 191 29.00 20.71 -29.12
N GLY A 192 27.68 20.64 -29.04
CA GLY A 192 26.78 20.66 -30.21
C GLY A 192 26.96 21.93 -31.05
N LEU A 193 27.01 23.10 -30.41
CA LEU A 193 27.24 24.38 -31.09
C LEU A 193 28.58 24.40 -31.85
N ARG A 194 29.65 23.92 -31.21
CA ARG A 194 30.98 23.84 -31.84
C ARG A 194 30.98 22.92 -33.04
N LEU A 195 30.25 21.80 -32.99
CA LEU A 195 30.13 20.89 -34.13
C LEU A 195 29.44 21.56 -35.32
N LEU A 196 28.31 22.24 -35.09
CA LEU A 196 27.61 22.97 -36.15
C LEU A 196 28.50 24.04 -36.77
N ARG A 197 29.10 24.93 -35.96
CA ARG A 197 29.95 26.02 -36.48
C ARG A 197 31.19 25.51 -37.23
N ARG A 198 31.76 24.37 -36.82
CA ARG A 198 32.95 23.81 -37.45
C ARG A 198 32.66 23.18 -38.81
N TYR A 199 31.56 22.43 -38.92
CA TYR A 199 31.27 21.62 -40.10
C TYR A 199 30.24 22.25 -41.05
N LEU A 200 29.45 23.20 -40.55
CA LEU A 200 28.42 23.95 -41.27
C LEU A 200 28.52 25.45 -40.92
N PRO A 201 29.60 26.15 -41.32
CA PRO A 201 29.86 27.54 -40.91
C PRO A 201 28.85 28.56 -41.46
N GLU A 202 28.20 28.25 -42.58
CA GLU A 202 27.24 29.13 -43.27
C GLU A 202 25.77 28.77 -42.93
N ILE A 203 25.55 28.00 -41.86
CA ILE A 203 24.21 27.54 -41.50
C ILE A 203 23.32 28.69 -41.03
N ARG A 204 22.07 28.69 -41.51
CA ARG A 204 21.08 29.71 -41.19
C ARG A 204 20.56 29.52 -39.76
N GLU A 205 20.77 30.53 -38.92
CA GLU A 205 20.10 30.67 -37.63
C GLU A 205 18.64 31.10 -37.82
N VAL A 206 17.75 30.56 -37.00
CA VAL A 206 16.31 30.84 -37.05
C VAL A 206 15.86 31.39 -35.71
N ASP A 207 15.29 32.59 -35.72
CA ASP A 207 14.70 33.19 -34.53
C ASP A 207 13.29 32.63 -34.31
N ASN A 208 13.03 32.12 -33.10
CA ASN A 208 11.72 31.65 -32.63
C ASN A 208 10.97 30.74 -33.64
N PRO A 209 11.53 29.56 -33.99
CA PRO A 209 10.92 28.70 -34.99
C PRO A 209 9.56 28.16 -34.52
N GLN A 210 8.66 27.92 -35.47
CA GLN A 210 7.41 27.23 -35.20
C GLN A 210 7.69 25.75 -34.93
N LEU A 211 7.44 25.30 -33.71
CA LEU A 211 7.67 23.94 -33.27
C LEU A 211 6.44 23.05 -33.50
N PRO A 212 6.63 21.73 -33.69
CA PRO A 212 5.52 20.79 -33.68
C PRO A 212 4.72 20.88 -32.37
N PRO A 213 3.42 20.50 -32.37
CA PRO A 213 2.55 20.58 -31.21
C PRO A 213 3.15 19.93 -29.97
N ALA A 214 2.92 20.55 -28.82
CA ALA A 214 3.41 20.05 -27.55
C ALA A 214 2.63 18.80 -27.12
N GLY A 215 3.29 17.63 -27.18
CA GLY A 215 2.76 16.37 -26.66
C GLY A 215 2.37 15.42 -27.78
N LYS A 216 2.86 14.18 -27.71
CA LYS A 216 2.64 13.19 -28.76
C LYS A 216 1.35 12.41 -28.51
N SER A 217 0.62 12.06 -29.58
CA SER A 217 -0.58 11.23 -29.46
C SER A 217 -0.18 9.76 -29.25
N CYS A 218 -0.15 9.32 -28.00
CA CYS A 218 0.06 7.92 -27.63
C CYS A 218 -1.29 7.20 -27.57
N GLN A 219 -1.40 6.02 -28.21
CA GLN A 219 -2.62 5.20 -28.16
C GLN A 219 -2.83 4.55 -26.78
N ARG A 220 -1.75 4.30 -26.05
CA ARG A 220 -1.77 3.77 -24.69
C ARG A 220 -1.44 4.88 -23.70
N SER A 221 -2.04 4.79 -22.51
CA SER A 221 -1.80 5.73 -21.43
C SER A 221 -1.95 5.08 -20.06
N ILE A 222 -1.22 5.63 -19.10
CA ILE A 222 -1.51 5.46 -17.69
C ILE A 222 -2.71 6.38 -17.39
N ARG A 223 -3.80 5.81 -16.89
CA ARG A 223 -5.11 6.46 -16.74
C ARG A 223 -5.30 7.14 -15.39
N PHE A 224 -4.19 7.45 -14.72
CA PHE A 224 -4.16 8.03 -13.38
C PHE A 224 -2.93 8.92 -13.20
N PRO A 225 -2.91 9.82 -12.19
CA PRO A 225 -1.80 10.72 -11.94
C PRO A 225 -0.49 9.97 -11.68
N MET A 226 0.60 10.48 -12.24
CA MET A 226 1.92 9.85 -12.13
C MET A 226 2.44 9.82 -10.69
N GLU A 227 2.08 10.83 -9.90
CA GLU A 227 2.41 10.97 -8.50
C GLU A 227 1.83 9.83 -7.65
N SER A 228 0.74 9.21 -8.11
CA SER A 228 0.10 8.08 -7.44
C SER A 228 0.81 6.74 -7.70
N LEU A 229 1.72 6.63 -8.67
CA LEU A 229 2.37 5.34 -9.02
C LEU A 229 3.16 4.72 -7.87
N ALA A 230 4.02 5.49 -7.22
CA ALA A 230 4.85 4.98 -6.13
C ALA A 230 4.02 4.62 -4.88
N PRO A 231 3.04 5.44 -4.44
CA PRO A 231 2.07 5.07 -3.41
C PRO A 231 1.29 3.80 -3.73
N VAL A 232 0.70 3.68 -4.93
CA VAL A 232 -0.07 2.49 -5.34
C VAL A 232 0.78 1.24 -5.27
N LEU A 233 2.03 1.31 -5.77
CA LEU A 233 2.98 0.20 -5.66
C LEU A 233 3.41 -0.09 -4.21
N GLY A 234 3.22 0.83 -3.27
CA GLY A 234 3.40 0.59 -1.84
C GLY A 234 2.36 -0.36 -1.25
N GLU A 235 1.11 -0.25 -1.70
CA GLU A 235 -0.05 -0.95 -1.15
C GLU A 235 -0.24 -2.35 -1.75
N VAL A 236 0.27 -2.58 -2.97
CA VAL A 236 -0.03 -3.78 -3.77
C VAL A 236 1.10 -4.82 -3.77
N TYR A 237 1.96 -4.86 -2.73
CA TYR A 237 3.11 -5.78 -2.71
C TYR A 237 2.69 -7.26 -2.84
N ASP A 238 1.63 -7.66 -2.14
CA ASP A 238 1.11 -9.03 -2.12
C ASP A 238 -0.08 -9.26 -3.08
N HIS A 239 -0.25 -8.37 -4.07
CA HIS A 239 -1.39 -8.42 -4.99
C HIS A 239 -1.37 -9.63 -5.93
N ALA A 240 -2.54 -10.23 -6.17
CA ALA A 240 -2.69 -11.44 -6.97
C ALA A 240 -2.23 -11.28 -8.43
N ILE A 241 -2.28 -10.07 -8.98
CA ILE A 241 -1.80 -9.77 -10.34
C ILE A 241 -0.34 -10.18 -10.57
N TRP A 242 0.49 -10.17 -9.51
CA TRP A 242 1.88 -10.59 -9.64
C TRP A 242 1.99 -12.07 -9.96
N GLN A 243 1.12 -12.90 -9.39
CA GLN A 243 1.05 -14.32 -9.70
C GLN A 243 0.57 -14.53 -11.14
N GLU A 244 -0.49 -13.83 -11.55
CA GLU A 244 -1.04 -13.91 -12.91
C GLU A 244 0.03 -13.59 -13.98
N ILE A 245 0.74 -12.47 -13.83
CA ILE A 245 1.78 -12.09 -14.81
C ILE A 245 3.04 -12.95 -14.65
N GLY A 246 3.30 -13.47 -13.45
CA GLY A 246 4.40 -14.40 -13.16
C GLY A 246 4.23 -15.72 -13.90
N GLU A 247 3.04 -16.33 -13.82
CA GLU A 247 2.69 -17.59 -14.49
C GLU A 247 2.75 -17.47 -16.02
N ARG A 248 2.38 -16.30 -16.57
CA ARG A 248 2.50 -16.01 -18.00
C ARG A 248 3.94 -15.78 -18.44
N CYS A 249 4.83 -15.34 -17.54
CA CYS A 249 6.16 -14.90 -17.91
C CYS A 249 7.11 -16.07 -18.22
N LEU A 250 7.69 -16.04 -19.43
CA LEU A 250 8.65 -17.06 -19.87
C LEU A 250 10.07 -16.88 -19.29
N GLY A 251 10.33 -15.81 -18.52
CA GLY A 251 11.67 -15.53 -18.00
C GLY A 251 12.75 -15.17 -19.02
N CYS A 252 12.38 -14.91 -20.29
CA CYS A 252 13.33 -14.75 -21.40
C CYS A 252 14.18 -13.46 -21.36
N GLY A 253 13.88 -12.51 -20.46
CA GLY A 253 14.64 -11.27 -20.30
C GLY A 253 14.51 -10.24 -21.44
N SER A 254 13.67 -10.49 -22.46
CA SER A 254 13.42 -9.55 -23.58
C SER A 254 13.14 -8.12 -23.12
N CYS A 255 12.33 -7.98 -22.07
CA CYS A 255 12.00 -6.69 -21.47
C CYS A 255 13.20 -5.92 -20.91
N ASN A 256 14.26 -6.59 -20.46
CA ASN A 256 15.48 -5.98 -19.93
C ASN A 256 16.49 -5.69 -21.04
N LEU A 257 16.61 -6.61 -22.00
CA LEU A 257 17.52 -6.49 -23.14
C LEU A 257 17.16 -5.29 -24.02
N LEU A 258 15.87 -5.05 -24.25
CA LEU A 258 15.39 -3.98 -25.12
C LEU A 258 15.17 -2.66 -24.40
N CYS A 259 15.05 -2.68 -23.07
CA CYS A 259 14.78 -1.49 -22.31
C CYS A 259 16.01 -0.57 -22.27
N PRO A 260 15.84 0.71 -22.63
CA PRO A 260 16.95 1.66 -22.71
C PRO A 260 17.49 2.06 -21.32
N THR A 261 16.74 1.80 -20.24
CA THR A 261 17.12 2.16 -18.85
C THR A 261 17.59 0.99 -18.01
N CYS A 262 17.48 -0.26 -18.49
CA CYS A 262 17.94 -1.42 -17.75
C CYS A 262 19.48 -1.53 -17.82
N TYR A 263 20.14 -1.63 -16.66
CA TYR A 263 21.60 -1.63 -16.55
C TYR A 263 22.14 -2.80 -15.71
N CYS A 264 21.34 -3.82 -15.41
CA CYS A 264 21.82 -5.00 -14.69
C CYS A 264 22.90 -5.71 -15.52
N PHE A 265 23.99 -6.11 -14.86
CA PHE A 265 25.10 -6.80 -15.51
C PHE A 265 25.73 -7.84 -14.58
N ASN A 266 26.38 -8.81 -15.20
CA ASN A 266 27.23 -9.81 -14.56
C ASN A 266 28.69 -9.56 -14.96
N VAL A 267 29.63 -9.95 -14.11
CA VAL A 267 31.08 -9.85 -14.34
C VAL A 267 31.67 -11.24 -14.35
N GLN A 268 32.31 -11.61 -15.45
CA GLN A 268 32.86 -12.95 -15.63
C GLN A 268 34.27 -12.87 -16.25
N ASP A 269 35.14 -13.79 -15.85
CA ASP A 269 36.44 -13.97 -16.46
C ASP A 269 36.35 -15.01 -17.60
N ARG A 270 36.88 -14.66 -18.77
CA ARG A 270 36.97 -15.55 -19.93
C ARG A 270 38.43 -15.85 -20.19
N LEU A 271 38.80 -17.09 -19.95
CA LEU A 271 40.18 -17.56 -20.12
C LEU A 271 40.52 -17.69 -21.60
N ASP A 272 41.75 -17.31 -21.93
CA ASP A 272 42.36 -17.66 -23.22
C ASP A 272 42.47 -19.18 -23.33
N LEU A 273 42.42 -19.72 -24.55
CA LEU A 273 42.48 -21.17 -24.79
C LEU A 273 43.77 -21.82 -24.25
N ASN A 274 44.84 -21.06 -24.12
CA ASN A 274 46.11 -21.53 -23.56
C ASN A 274 46.15 -21.51 -22.02
N LEU A 275 45.10 -21.00 -21.35
CA LEU A 275 44.98 -20.84 -19.90
C LEU A 275 46.09 -19.99 -19.26
N GLN A 276 46.81 -19.18 -20.05
CA GLN A 276 47.88 -18.29 -19.57
C GLN A 276 47.39 -16.86 -19.31
N GLY A 277 46.11 -16.59 -19.52
CA GLY A 277 45.54 -15.26 -19.41
C GLY A 277 44.06 -15.29 -19.72
N GLY A 278 43.48 -14.11 -19.81
CA GLY A 278 42.09 -13.95 -20.18
C GLY A 278 41.66 -12.50 -20.13
N GLU A 279 40.36 -12.33 -20.15
CA GLU A 279 39.71 -11.03 -20.05
C GLU A 279 38.60 -11.04 -19.02
N ARG A 280 38.51 -9.96 -18.23
CA ARG A 280 37.34 -9.70 -17.41
C ARG A 280 36.33 -8.93 -18.24
N VAL A 281 35.15 -9.51 -18.41
CA VAL A 281 34.06 -8.92 -19.17
C VAL A 281 32.85 -8.66 -18.28
N ARG A 282 32.17 -7.54 -18.51
CA ARG A 282 30.80 -7.36 -18.06
C ARG A 282 29.83 -7.72 -19.18
N THR A 283 28.75 -8.38 -18.81
CA THR A 283 27.67 -8.78 -19.72
C THR A 283 26.33 -8.34 -19.20
N TRP A 284 25.40 -7.98 -20.08
CA TRP A 284 24.04 -7.69 -19.64
C TRP A 284 23.42 -8.89 -18.92
N ASP A 285 22.76 -8.59 -17.82
CA ASP A 285 22.04 -9.56 -17.02
C ASP A 285 20.60 -9.09 -16.80
N SER A 286 19.74 -9.97 -16.30
CA SER A 286 18.31 -9.70 -16.18
C SER A 286 17.79 -10.16 -14.84
N CYS A 287 17.00 -9.31 -14.19
CA CYS A 287 16.24 -9.68 -13.01
C CYS A 287 15.20 -10.78 -13.26
N GLN A 288 15.00 -11.22 -14.51
CA GLN A 288 14.11 -12.32 -14.89
C GLN A 288 14.81 -13.69 -14.95
N PHE A 289 16.15 -13.70 -14.98
CA PHE A 289 16.94 -14.93 -15.05
C PHE A 289 17.07 -15.61 -13.68
N ASP A 290 17.17 -16.93 -13.72
CA ASP A 290 17.22 -17.82 -12.54
C ASP A 290 18.47 -17.64 -11.69
N GLN A 291 19.60 -17.30 -12.30
CA GLN A 291 20.86 -17.14 -11.58
C GLN A 291 21.05 -15.74 -10.99
N PHE A 292 20.17 -14.78 -11.29
CA PHE A 292 20.40 -13.37 -10.95
C PHE A 292 20.48 -13.09 -9.45
N THR A 293 19.72 -13.84 -8.64
CA THR A 293 19.65 -13.68 -7.18
C THR A 293 20.20 -14.86 -6.39
N ARG A 294 20.78 -15.84 -7.08
CA ARG A 294 21.29 -17.05 -6.44
C ARG A 294 22.61 -16.74 -5.72
N VAL A 295 22.72 -17.19 -4.47
CA VAL A 295 23.94 -17.06 -3.66
C VAL A 295 24.69 -18.38 -3.52
N SER A 296 25.93 -18.32 -3.00
CA SER A 296 26.85 -19.47 -2.90
C SER A 296 26.28 -20.69 -2.16
N GLY A 297 25.37 -20.49 -1.21
CA GLY A 297 24.65 -21.56 -0.51
C GLY A 297 23.56 -22.26 -1.34
N GLY A 298 23.36 -21.85 -2.60
CA GLY A 298 22.32 -22.37 -3.48
C GLY A 298 20.96 -21.72 -3.32
N SER A 299 20.72 -21.00 -2.21
CA SER A 299 19.50 -20.24 -1.98
C SER A 299 19.30 -19.15 -3.03
N ASP A 300 18.04 -18.94 -3.42
CA ASP A 300 17.60 -17.88 -4.32
C ASP A 300 16.55 -17.03 -3.60
N PHE A 301 16.75 -15.71 -3.57
CA PHE A 301 15.85 -14.76 -2.92
C PHE A 301 14.65 -14.37 -3.79
N ARG A 302 14.64 -14.74 -5.07
CA ARG A 302 13.51 -14.55 -6.00
C ARG A 302 13.42 -15.78 -6.92
N PRO A 303 12.99 -16.94 -6.40
CA PRO A 303 13.04 -18.22 -7.11
C PRO A 303 12.06 -18.31 -8.28
N ASP A 304 10.94 -17.58 -8.23
CA ASP A 304 9.87 -17.64 -9.23
C ASP A 304 9.73 -16.35 -10.05
N GLN A 305 8.92 -16.41 -11.11
CA GLN A 305 8.67 -15.26 -11.98
C GLN A 305 7.71 -14.24 -11.37
N THR A 306 6.89 -14.63 -10.39
CA THR A 306 6.00 -13.73 -9.65
C THR A 306 6.82 -12.63 -8.96
N ASP A 307 7.80 -13.04 -8.17
CA ASP A 307 8.69 -12.14 -7.44
C ASP A 307 9.55 -11.28 -8.40
N ARG A 308 9.99 -11.86 -9.52
CA ARG A 308 10.82 -11.17 -10.51
C ARG A 308 10.04 -10.14 -11.32
N GLN A 309 8.78 -10.42 -11.67
CA GLN A 309 7.91 -9.43 -12.31
C GLN A 309 7.55 -8.31 -11.33
N ARG A 310 7.16 -8.64 -10.09
CA ARG A 310 6.95 -7.64 -9.04
C ARG A 310 8.17 -6.73 -8.91
N HIS A 311 9.36 -7.32 -8.76
CA HIS A 311 10.61 -6.56 -8.67
C HIS A 311 10.86 -5.65 -9.88
N ARG A 312 10.59 -6.12 -11.11
CA ARG A 312 10.72 -5.31 -12.34
C ARG A 312 9.83 -4.07 -12.28
N PHE A 313 8.57 -4.20 -11.91
CA PHE A 313 7.63 -3.07 -11.82
C PHE A 313 8.04 -2.11 -10.71
N PHE A 314 8.30 -2.61 -9.51
CA PHE A 314 8.73 -1.79 -8.37
C PHE A 314 10.01 -1.01 -8.67
N ARG A 315 11.01 -1.66 -9.29
CA ARG A 315 12.26 -0.99 -9.66
C ARG A 315 12.06 0.09 -10.73
N LYS A 316 11.09 -0.08 -11.65
CA LYS A 316 10.84 0.89 -12.72
C LYS A 316 10.02 2.10 -12.28
N TYR A 317 9.09 1.90 -11.36
CA TYR A 317 8.05 2.89 -11.06
C TYR A 317 8.06 3.39 -9.61
N LYS A 318 8.63 2.63 -8.67
CA LYS A 318 8.68 2.99 -7.24
C LYS A 318 10.10 3.32 -6.78
N TYR A 319 11.01 2.34 -6.77
CA TYR A 319 12.31 2.50 -6.09
C TYR A 319 13.19 3.59 -6.70
N LEU A 320 13.26 3.66 -8.03
CA LEU A 320 14.05 4.72 -8.70
C LEU A 320 13.35 6.08 -8.64
N TRP A 321 12.01 6.10 -8.54
CA TRP A 321 11.26 7.33 -8.29
C TRP A 321 11.54 7.88 -6.88
N GLU A 322 11.42 7.05 -5.84
CA GLU A 322 11.71 7.43 -4.46
C GLU A 322 13.14 7.99 -4.32
N LYS A 323 14.08 7.42 -5.08
CA LYS A 323 15.49 7.78 -5.02
C LYS A 323 15.88 9.01 -5.84
N HIS A 324 15.45 9.09 -7.10
CA HIS A 324 15.91 10.12 -8.05
C HIS A 324 14.79 11.07 -8.51
N GLN A 325 13.57 10.92 -7.99
CA GLN A 325 12.38 11.68 -8.42
C GLN A 325 12.12 11.56 -9.93
N ARG A 326 12.47 10.40 -10.50
CA ARG A 326 12.34 10.08 -11.92
C ARG A 326 11.94 8.61 -12.07
N THR A 327 10.95 8.34 -12.92
CA THR A 327 10.62 6.94 -13.24
C THR A 327 11.68 6.37 -14.16
N ALA A 328 12.05 5.11 -13.97
CA ALA A 328 13.01 4.46 -14.87
C ALA A 328 12.34 3.98 -16.16
N CYS A 329 11.02 3.89 -16.21
CA CYS A 329 10.33 3.67 -17.47
C CYS A 329 10.26 4.98 -18.26
N VAL A 330 10.51 4.91 -19.57
CA VAL A 330 10.42 6.07 -20.49
C VAL A 330 9.30 5.90 -21.52
N GLY A 331 8.38 4.95 -21.29
CA GLY A 331 7.16 4.79 -22.09
C GLY A 331 7.38 4.44 -23.56
N CYS A 332 8.59 3.99 -23.95
CA CYS A 332 8.94 3.67 -25.34
C CYS A 332 8.21 2.43 -25.91
N GLY A 333 7.51 1.66 -25.08
CA GLY A 333 6.73 0.49 -25.50
C GLY A 333 7.55 -0.74 -25.93
N ARG A 334 8.87 -0.66 -26.07
CA ARG A 334 9.74 -1.74 -26.59
C ARG A 334 9.56 -3.07 -25.84
N CYS A 335 9.42 -3.04 -24.52
CA CYS A 335 9.27 -4.24 -23.71
C CYS A 335 7.90 -4.92 -23.86
N ALA A 336 6.83 -4.15 -24.09
CA ALA A 336 5.50 -4.71 -24.32
C ALA A 336 5.38 -5.26 -25.75
N ARG A 337 5.96 -4.55 -26.72
CA ARG A 337 5.97 -4.93 -28.14
C ARG A 337 6.61 -6.30 -28.40
N GLU A 338 7.75 -6.56 -27.77
CA GLU A 338 8.52 -7.79 -27.97
C GLU A 338 8.27 -8.83 -26.87
N CYS A 339 7.21 -8.65 -26.06
CA CYS A 339 6.85 -9.60 -25.02
C CYS A 339 6.09 -10.78 -25.64
N LEU A 340 6.71 -11.97 -25.65
CA LEU A 340 6.09 -13.20 -26.14
C LEU A 340 4.84 -13.61 -25.33
N ALA A 341 4.73 -13.17 -24.08
CA ALA A 341 3.60 -13.44 -23.18
C ALA A 341 2.54 -12.33 -23.18
N GLY A 342 2.72 -11.28 -23.97
CA GLY A 342 1.78 -10.15 -24.04
C GLY A 342 1.66 -9.35 -22.74
N ILE A 343 2.73 -9.26 -21.94
CA ILE A 343 2.74 -8.45 -20.70
C ILE A 343 2.96 -6.98 -21.06
N ASP A 344 1.91 -6.17 -20.93
CA ASP A 344 1.96 -4.72 -21.13
C ASP A 344 1.98 -3.96 -19.80
N ASN A 345 2.84 -2.94 -19.71
CA ASN A 345 2.98 -2.19 -18.46
C ASN A 345 1.76 -1.30 -18.16
N THR A 346 1.11 -0.73 -19.17
CA THR A 346 -0.06 0.16 -18.99
C THR A 346 -1.28 -0.62 -18.54
N GLU A 347 -1.47 -1.84 -19.05
CA GLU A 347 -2.54 -2.74 -18.62
C GLU A 347 -2.39 -3.10 -17.14
N VAL A 348 -1.21 -3.60 -16.75
CA VAL A 348 -0.92 -3.97 -15.35
C VAL A 348 -1.09 -2.80 -14.39
N LEU A 349 -0.49 -1.64 -14.71
CA LEU A 349 -0.56 -0.47 -13.84
C LEU A 349 -1.99 0.09 -13.72
N ASN A 350 -2.74 0.12 -14.82
CA ASN A 350 -4.12 0.60 -14.80
C ASN A 350 -5.06 -0.36 -14.03
N SER A 351 -4.84 -1.68 -14.09
CA SER A 351 -5.61 -2.64 -13.29
C SER A 351 -5.38 -2.42 -11.80
N LEU A 352 -4.11 -2.35 -11.39
CA LEU A 352 -3.72 -2.09 -10.01
C LEU A 352 -4.35 -0.81 -9.46
N PHE A 353 -4.38 0.27 -10.26
CA PHE A 353 -5.01 1.52 -9.85
C PHE A 353 -6.53 1.42 -9.80
N ALA A 354 -7.18 0.78 -10.76
CA ALA A 354 -8.64 0.65 -10.78
C ALA A 354 -9.17 -0.15 -9.57
N GLU A 355 -8.46 -1.20 -9.17
CA GLU A 355 -8.78 -2.02 -7.99
C GLU A 355 -8.53 -1.24 -6.69
N GLN A 356 -7.46 -0.44 -6.62
CA GLN A 356 -7.23 0.46 -5.49
C GLN A 356 -8.29 1.55 -5.39
N VAL A 357 -8.70 2.20 -6.48
CA VAL A 357 -9.81 3.19 -6.44
C VAL A 357 -11.15 2.54 -6.10
N ALA A 358 -11.37 1.28 -6.50
CA ALA A 358 -12.56 0.52 -6.10
C ALA A 358 -12.52 0.17 -4.60
N ALA A 359 -11.34 -0.14 -4.04
CA ALA A 359 -11.13 -0.39 -2.62
C ALA A 359 -11.13 0.91 -1.78
N GLU A 360 -10.66 2.02 -2.34
CA GLU A 360 -10.58 3.37 -1.76
C GLU A 360 -11.79 4.25 -2.10
N GLN A 361 -12.96 3.67 -2.41
CA GLN A 361 -14.21 4.42 -2.27
C GLN A 361 -14.34 4.81 -0.81
N SER A 362 -13.75 5.96 -0.48
CA SER A 362 -13.76 6.56 0.84
C SER A 362 -15.22 6.60 1.27
N PRO A 363 -15.53 6.09 2.46
CA PRO A 363 -16.80 6.37 3.09
C PRO A 363 -17.15 7.84 2.91
N SER A 364 -18.34 8.17 2.41
CA SER A 364 -18.82 9.54 2.44
C SER A 364 -18.59 10.10 3.85
N PRO A 365 -18.08 11.34 4.03
CA PRO A 365 -17.82 11.89 5.35
C PRO A 365 -19.00 11.63 6.30
N GLY A 366 -18.75 10.90 7.38
CA GLY A 366 -19.76 10.54 8.36
C GLY A 366 -20.39 9.14 8.24
N LEU A 367 -19.94 8.27 7.31
CA LEU A 367 -20.43 6.90 7.21
C LEU A 367 -20.25 6.10 8.51
N GLU A 368 -19.19 6.36 9.28
CA GLU A 368 -18.95 5.73 10.58
C GLU A 368 -20.02 6.08 11.64
N TYR A 369 -20.85 7.08 11.35
CA TYR A 369 -22.04 7.47 12.12
C TYR A 369 -23.34 7.01 11.47
N GLN A 370 -23.31 6.43 10.27
CA GLN A 370 -24.51 5.95 9.58
C GLN A 370 -24.97 4.62 10.21
N PRO A 371 -26.16 4.59 10.82
CA PRO A 371 -26.71 3.33 11.32
C PRO A 371 -27.29 2.51 10.18
N GLN A 372 -27.26 1.20 10.34
CA GLN A 372 -28.07 0.26 9.58
C GLN A 372 -29.50 0.27 10.13
N MET A 373 -30.49 0.00 9.28
CA MET A 373 -31.89 -0.09 9.69
C MET A 373 -32.21 -1.52 10.09
N ALA A 374 -32.41 -1.75 11.38
CA ALA A 374 -32.90 -3.02 11.92
C ALA A 374 -34.43 -3.01 12.03
N GLU A 375 -35.04 -4.18 11.86
CA GLU A 375 -36.47 -4.41 12.06
C GLU A 375 -36.74 -4.79 13.52
N LEU A 376 -37.72 -4.15 14.15
CA LEU A 376 -38.17 -4.50 15.49
C LEU A 376 -39.13 -5.70 15.43
N LEU A 377 -38.71 -6.86 15.92
CA LEU A 377 -39.50 -8.10 15.89
C LEU A 377 -40.52 -8.16 17.03
N SER A 378 -40.12 -7.80 18.25
CA SER A 378 -41.00 -7.78 19.41
C SER A 378 -40.60 -6.70 20.42
N VAL A 379 -41.59 -6.26 21.20
CA VAL A 379 -41.41 -5.31 22.31
C VAL A 379 -42.16 -5.83 23.53
N ASP A 380 -41.41 -6.36 24.49
CA ASP A 380 -41.97 -7.04 25.66
C ASP A 380 -41.72 -6.19 26.92
N SER A 381 -42.75 -6.01 27.76
CA SER A 381 -42.60 -5.24 28.99
C SER A 381 -42.02 -6.13 30.09
N LEU A 382 -40.83 -5.80 30.59
CA LEU A 382 -40.18 -6.54 31.68
C LEU A 382 -40.62 -6.01 33.06
N THR A 383 -40.75 -4.68 33.17
CA THR A 383 -41.20 -3.98 34.37
C THR A 383 -42.04 -2.76 33.97
N GLY A 384 -42.49 -1.96 34.95
CA GLY A 384 -43.13 -0.67 34.68
C GLY A 384 -42.23 0.39 34.01
N ARG A 385 -40.91 0.15 33.89
CA ARG A 385 -39.95 1.12 33.31
C ARG A 385 -39.03 0.52 32.24
N GLU A 386 -38.87 -0.80 32.20
CA GLU A 386 -37.99 -1.50 31.27
C GLU A 386 -38.78 -2.33 30.25
N LYS A 387 -38.38 -2.22 28.98
CA LYS A 387 -38.87 -3.05 27.89
C LYS A 387 -37.70 -3.78 27.22
N LEU A 388 -37.96 -5.02 26.79
CA LEU A 388 -37.09 -5.84 25.96
C LEU A 388 -37.47 -5.61 24.49
N PHE A 389 -36.49 -5.35 23.65
CA PHE A 389 -36.63 -5.16 22.21
C PHE A 389 -35.87 -6.28 21.51
N ARG A 390 -36.53 -7.08 20.70
CA ARG A 390 -35.86 -8.05 19.82
C ARG A 390 -35.74 -7.46 18.43
N LEU A 391 -34.53 -7.40 17.91
CA LEU A 391 -34.21 -6.77 16.63
C LEU A 391 -33.70 -7.81 15.64
N ARG A 392 -34.10 -7.67 14.37
CA ARG A 392 -33.45 -8.32 13.23
C ARG A 392 -32.54 -7.32 12.53
N LEU A 393 -31.28 -7.68 12.43
CA LEU A 393 -30.25 -6.92 11.75
C LEU A 393 -30.23 -7.27 10.25
N PRO A 394 -30.02 -6.27 9.37
CA PRO A 394 -29.95 -6.52 7.94
C PRO A 394 -28.72 -7.34 7.57
N GLU A 395 -27.60 -7.10 8.26
CA GLU A 395 -26.34 -7.83 8.11
C GLU A 395 -26.02 -8.60 9.38
N PRO A 396 -25.40 -9.79 9.28
CA PRO A 396 -25.04 -10.58 10.45
C PRO A 396 -23.91 -9.91 11.22
N VAL A 397 -23.98 -9.93 12.56
CA VAL A 397 -22.94 -9.40 13.43
C VAL A 397 -22.40 -10.46 14.38
N SER A 398 -21.07 -10.52 14.49
CA SER A 398 -20.40 -11.29 15.54
C SER A 398 -20.04 -10.36 16.69
N PHE A 399 -20.34 -10.75 17.92
CA PHE A 399 -20.02 -9.98 19.11
C PHE A 399 -19.65 -10.88 20.28
N ARG A 400 -18.87 -10.32 21.21
CA ARG A 400 -18.60 -10.95 22.51
C ARG A 400 -19.66 -10.51 23.53
N PRO A 401 -20.06 -11.38 24.46
CA PRO A 401 -20.98 -10.99 25.53
C PRO A 401 -20.49 -9.76 26.29
N GLY A 402 -21.37 -8.79 26.51
CA GLY A 402 -21.03 -7.49 27.12
C GLY A 402 -20.71 -6.37 26.13
N ALA A 403 -20.64 -6.66 24.82
CA ALA A 403 -20.64 -5.63 23.78
C ALA A 403 -21.98 -4.85 23.74
N PHE A 404 -21.97 -3.69 23.11
CA PHE A 404 -23.14 -2.82 23.01
C PHE A 404 -23.36 -2.30 21.58
N MET A 405 -24.59 -1.91 21.29
CA MET A 405 -24.98 -1.23 20.05
C MET A 405 -25.27 0.24 20.34
N GLN A 406 -24.99 1.13 19.39
CA GLN A 406 -25.55 2.48 19.39
C GLN A 406 -26.88 2.43 18.67
N VAL A 407 -27.92 2.91 19.34
CA VAL A 407 -29.31 2.76 18.90
C VAL A 407 -29.94 4.13 18.69
N SER A 408 -30.44 4.32 17.49
CA SER A 408 -30.88 5.59 16.93
C SER A 408 -32.38 5.60 16.68
N VAL A 409 -33.03 6.67 17.14
CA VAL A 409 -34.35 7.10 16.66
C VAL A 409 -34.15 8.42 15.94
N PHE A 410 -34.32 8.41 14.62
CA PHE A 410 -34.09 9.59 13.78
C PHE A 410 -34.97 10.77 14.23
N GLY A 411 -34.38 11.96 14.27
CA GLY A 411 -35.02 13.17 14.80
C GLY A 411 -35.01 13.29 16.33
N VAL A 412 -34.63 12.25 17.08
CA VAL A 412 -34.54 12.28 18.55
C VAL A 412 -33.08 12.14 19.02
N GLY A 413 -32.32 11.22 18.44
CA GLY A 413 -30.90 11.03 18.72
C GLY A 413 -30.52 9.56 18.90
N GLU A 414 -29.40 9.35 19.59
CA GLU A 414 -28.75 8.04 19.73
C GLU A 414 -28.15 7.83 21.13
N ALA A 415 -28.11 6.56 21.59
CA ALA A 415 -27.47 6.15 22.84
C ALA A 415 -26.92 4.70 22.77
N PRO A 416 -25.88 4.38 23.57
CA PRO A 416 -25.38 3.02 23.71
C PRO A 416 -26.37 2.15 24.50
N LEU A 417 -26.60 0.92 24.03
CA LEU A 417 -27.40 -0.10 24.71
C LEU A 417 -26.69 -1.46 24.62
N THR A 418 -26.41 -2.06 25.77
CA THR A 418 -25.77 -3.37 25.86
C THR A 418 -26.63 -4.46 25.21
N ILE A 419 -25.99 -5.38 24.49
CA ILE A 419 -26.65 -6.55 23.92
C ILE A 419 -26.97 -7.53 25.06
N ALA A 420 -28.25 -7.90 25.19
CA ALA A 420 -28.79 -8.67 26.30
C ALA A 420 -28.92 -10.17 25.98
N SER A 421 -28.85 -10.56 24.71
CA SER A 421 -28.87 -11.94 24.23
C SER A 421 -27.46 -12.54 24.18
N ALA A 422 -27.36 -13.87 24.10
CA ALA A 422 -26.14 -14.52 23.63
C ALA A 422 -25.93 -14.22 22.14
N PRO A 423 -24.69 -14.38 21.62
CA PRO A 423 -24.45 -14.38 20.18
C PRO A 423 -25.36 -15.41 19.49
N ASP A 424 -26.13 -14.93 18.52
CA ASP A 424 -27.00 -15.75 17.70
C ASP A 424 -26.18 -16.58 16.70
N ALA A 425 -26.67 -17.76 16.31
CA ALA A 425 -25.94 -18.67 15.43
C ALA A 425 -25.77 -18.07 14.01
N ASP A 426 -26.80 -17.40 13.53
CA ASP A 426 -26.80 -16.74 12.22
C ASP A 426 -26.39 -15.25 12.31
N GLY A 427 -26.24 -14.73 13.53
CA GLY A 427 -25.78 -13.35 13.80
C GLY A 427 -26.79 -12.26 13.44
N HIS A 428 -28.04 -12.61 13.11
CA HIS A 428 -29.04 -11.66 12.64
C HIS A 428 -29.97 -11.15 13.74
N GLU A 429 -30.07 -11.81 14.89
CA GLU A 429 -30.97 -11.40 15.95
C GLU A 429 -30.25 -10.97 17.23
N ILE A 430 -30.66 -9.82 17.78
CA ILE A 430 -30.17 -9.34 19.07
C ILE A 430 -31.32 -8.88 19.96
N GLU A 431 -31.13 -8.97 21.27
CA GLU A 431 -32.07 -8.44 22.26
C GLU A 431 -31.45 -7.25 23.01
N LEU A 432 -32.23 -6.18 23.21
CA LEU A 432 -31.81 -4.98 23.95
C LEU A 432 -32.84 -4.65 25.04
N VAL A 433 -32.36 -4.25 26.23
CA VAL A 433 -33.25 -3.78 27.30
C VAL A 433 -33.12 -2.27 27.46
N VAL A 434 -34.26 -1.57 27.42
CA VAL A 434 -34.30 -0.11 27.49
C VAL A 434 -35.12 0.34 28.68
N ARG A 435 -34.51 1.12 29.57
CA ARG A 435 -35.20 1.86 30.66
C ARG A 435 -35.69 3.21 30.17
N SER A 436 -36.99 3.46 30.33
CA SER A 436 -37.61 4.77 30.04
C SER A 436 -37.14 5.82 31.05
N LYS A 437 -36.32 6.77 30.60
CA LYS A 437 -35.73 7.83 31.45
C LYS A 437 -35.57 9.15 30.68
N GLY A 438 -34.90 9.12 29.53
CA GLY A 438 -34.62 10.29 28.70
C GLY A 438 -35.51 10.40 27.47
N SER A 439 -35.30 11.44 26.66
CA SER A 439 -36.07 11.68 25.42
C SER A 439 -35.99 10.50 24.46
N LEU A 440 -34.77 10.02 24.16
CA LEU A 440 -34.56 8.88 23.28
C LEU A 440 -35.19 7.59 23.83
N THR A 441 -34.96 7.25 25.09
CA THR A 441 -35.50 5.99 25.63
C THR A 441 -37.02 6.01 25.78
N ARG A 442 -37.63 7.19 25.99
CA ARG A 442 -39.09 7.36 25.91
C ARG A 442 -39.61 7.23 24.48
N ALA A 443 -38.85 7.69 23.48
CA ALA A 443 -39.21 7.51 22.07
C ALA A 443 -39.16 6.03 21.67
N LEU A 444 -38.09 5.31 22.06
CA LEU A 444 -37.97 3.85 21.88
C LEU A 444 -39.17 3.10 22.47
N HIS A 445 -39.64 3.49 23.66
CA HIS A 445 -40.79 2.87 24.31
C HIS A 445 -42.12 3.00 23.58
N ARG A 446 -42.22 3.90 22.58
CA ARG A 446 -43.40 4.10 21.74
C ARG A 446 -43.39 3.23 20.48
N LEU A 447 -42.25 2.66 20.12
CA LEU A 447 -42.10 1.77 18.98
C LEU A 447 -42.82 0.44 19.21
N LYS A 448 -43.21 -0.21 18.13
CA LYS A 448 -43.93 -1.50 18.08
C LYS A 448 -43.24 -2.45 17.11
N ALA A 449 -43.58 -3.74 17.21
CA ALA A 449 -43.15 -4.72 16.22
C ALA A 449 -43.48 -4.25 14.79
N GLY A 450 -42.53 -4.42 13.87
CA GLY A 450 -42.56 -3.92 12.49
C GLY A 450 -41.94 -2.53 12.29
N ASP A 451 -41.69 -1.75 13.34
CA ASP A 451 -41.02 -0.46 13.21
C ASP A 451 -39.52 -0.64 12.89
N ALA A 452 -38.94 0.31 12.16
CA ALA A 452 -37.52 0.35 11.86
C ALA A 452 -36.74 1.18 12.89
N ILE A 453 -35.56 0.72 13.26
CA ILE A 453 -34.68 1.38 14.23
C ILE A 453 -33.24 1.43 13.70
N GLY A 454 -32.57 2.56 13.90
CA GLY A 454 -31.17 2.69 13.48
C GLY A 454 -30.26 1.98 14.49
N VAL A 455 -29.33 1.15 14.03
CA VAL A 455 -28.31 0.51 14.86
C VAL A 455 -26.94 0.61 14.22
N ARG A 456 -25.91 0.84 15.03
CA ARG A 456 -24.49 0.72 14.62
C ARG A 456 -23.67 0.09 15.73
N GLY A 457 -22.64 -0.65 15.35
CA GLY A 457 -21.88 -1.54 16.22
C GLY A 457 -21.82 -2.95 15.63
N PRO A 458 -21.44 -3.96 16.42
CA PRO A 458 -21.17 -3.91 17.87
C PRO A 458 -19.94 -3.07 18.22
N PHE A 459 -19.97 -2.45 19.39
CA PHE A 459 -18.84 -1.70 19.95
C PHE A 459 -18.39 -2.28 21.27
N GLY A 460 -17.13 -1.99 21.56
CA GLY A 460 -16.48 -2.32 22.81
C GLY A 460 -16.01 -3.78 22.90
N ASN A 461 -15.16 -4.01 23.89
CA ASN A 461 -14.68 -5.30 24.33
C ASN A 461 -15.70 -5.96 25.27
N GLY A 462 -16.06 -7.20 24.96
CA GLY A 462 -16.85 -8.07 25.82
C GLY A 462 -15.99 -8.94 26.74
N PHE A 463 -16.64 -9.84 27.47
CA PHE A 463 -15.97 -10.83 28.32
C PHE A 463 -15.16 -11.83 27.47
N PRO A 464 -13.95 -12.22 27.92
CA PRO A 464 -13.15 -13.26 27.28
C PRO A 464 -13.65 -14.65 27.69
N VAL A 465 -14.77 -15.09 27.12
CA VAL A 465 -15.46 -16.34 27.51
C VAL A 465 -14.54 -17.56 27.44
N GLU A 466 -13.64 -17.58 26.47
CA GLU A 466 -12.68 -18.67 26.27
C GLU A 466 -11.70 -18.81 27.45
N GLU A 467 -11.35 -17.70 28.13
CA GLU A 467 -10.51 -17.73 29.33
C GLU A 467 -11.25 -18.27 30.56
N PHE A 468 -12.59 -18.36 30.50
CA PHE A 468 -13.44 -18.84 31.59
C PHE A 468 -13.68 -20.35 31.51
N VAL A 469 -13.35 -21.00 30.38
CA VAL A 469 -13.50 -22.44 30.20
C VAL A 469 -12.71 -23.21 31.28
N GLY A 470 -13.34 -24.22 31.87
CA GLY A 470 -12.80 -25.03 32.97
C GLY A 470 -12.79 -24.35 34.34
N ARG A 471 -13.25 -23.10 34.46
CA ARG A 471 -13.28 -22.33 35.71
C ARG A 471 -14.69 -22.29 36.30
N ASP A 472 -14.76 -22.01 37.61
CA ASP A 472 -16.00 -21.59 38.25
C ASP A 472 -16.31 -20.13 37.86
N VAL A 473 -17.57 -19.77 37.60
CA VAL A 473 -17.97 -18.43 37.16
C VAL A 473 -18.99 -17.83 38.14
N LEU A 474 -18.62 -16.71 38.77
CA LEU A 474 -19.47 -15.93 39.66
C LEU A 474 -19.95 -14.66 38.95
N LEU A 475 -21.25 -14.55 38.70
CA LEU A 475 -21.87 -13.36 38.13
C LEU A 475 -22.53 -12.56 39.26
N VAL A 476 -22.22 -11.26 39.37
CA VAL A 476 -22.77 -10.38 40.40
C VAL A 476 -23.44 -9.17 39.74
N ALA A 477 -24.76 -9.16 39.75
CA ALA A 477 -25.58 -8.23 38.98
C ALA A 477 -26.44 -7.31 39.87
N GLY A 478 -26.42 -6.00 39.63
CA GLY A 478 -27.29 -5.04 40.30
C GLY A 478 -28.25 -4.33 39.34
N GLY A 479 -29.57 -4.51 39.52
CA GLY A 479 -30.60 -3.82 38.72
C GLY A 479 -30.47 -4.09 37.22
N ILE A 480 -30.15 -3.05 36.44
CA ILE A 480 -29.91 -3.16 34.98
C ILE A 480 -28.60 -3.87 34.65
N GLY A 481 -27.66 -3.98 35.60
CA GLY A 481 -26.41 -4.70 35.36
C GLY A 481 -26.61 -6.16 34.95
N LEU A 482 -27.77 -6.75 35.26
CA LEU A 482 -28.18 -8.07 34.78
C LEU A 482 -28.28 -8.14 33.25
N VAL A 483 -28.57 -7.05 32.54
CA VAL A 483 -28.65 -7.03 31.07
C VAL A 483 -27.32 -7.47 30.46
N THR A 484 -26.21 -6.86 30.89
CA THR A 484 -24.85 -7.22 30.45
C THR A 484 -24.51 -8.67 30.82
N LEU A 485 -24.82 -9.07 32.06
CA LEU A 485 -24.46 -10.40 32.56
C LEU A 485 -25.38 -11.50 32.03
N ARG A 486 -26.59 -11.17 31.55
CA ARG A 486 -27.47 -12.13 30.87
C ARG A 486 -26.86 -12.60 29.56
N SER A 487 -26.27 -11.71 28.77
CA SER A 487 -25.56 -12.09 27.54
C SER A 487 -24.45 -13.10 27.84
N LEU A 488 -23.65 -12.85 28.89
CA LEU A 488 -22.59 -13.77 29.33
C LEU A 488 -23.17 -15.09 29.84
N LEU A 489 -24.18 -15.04 30.71
CA LEU A 489 -24.79 -16.22 31.29
C LEU A 489 -25.43 -17.12 30.23
N LEU A 490 -26.18 -16.56 29.28
CA LEU A 490 -26.79 -17.35 28.20
C LEU A 490 -25.73 -18.02 27.33
N THR A 491 -24.62 -17.34 27.06
CA THR A 491 -23.47 -17.90 26.32
C THR A 491 -22.84 -19.07 27.09
N ILE A 492 -22.66 -18.92 28.41
CA ILE A 492 -22.16 -19.99 29.28
C ILE A 492 -23.14 -21.17 29.33
N LEU A 493 -24.45 -20.91 29.46
CA LEU A 493 -25.47 -21.95 29.54
C LEU A 493 -25.59 -22.75 28.23
N ALA A 494 -25.43 -22.11 27.08
CA ALA A 494 -25.38 -22.80 25.79
C ALA A 494 -24.19 -23.79 25.69
N ARG A 495 -23.10 -23.51 26.42
CA ARG A 495 -21.87 -24.31 26.49
C ARG A 495 -21.64 -24.85 27.91
N ARG A 496 -22.72 -25.16 28.65
CA ARG A 496 -22.67 -25.37 30.10
C ARG A 496 -21.62 -26.39 30.55
N GLY A 497 -21.42 -27.46 29.78
CA GLY A 497 -20.48 -28.55 30.11
C GLY A 497 -18.99 -28.14 30.08
N GLU A 498 -18.66 -27.00 29.50
CA GLU A 498 -17.27 -26.50 29.43
C GLU A 498 -16.85 -25.70 30.67
N PHE A 499 -17.78 -25.38 31.56
CA PHE A 499 -17.55 -24.55 32.74
C PHE A 499 -17.73 -25.35 34.03
N GLY A 500 -17.06 -24.93 35.09
CA GLY A 500 -17.22 -25.49 36.43
C GLY A 500 -18.56 -25.11 37.05
N ARG A 501 -18.56 -24.65 38.31
CA ARG A 501 -19.75 -24.11 38.96
C ARG A 501 -20.10 -22.75 38.37
N VAL A 502 -21.37 -22.52 38.07
CA VAL A 502 -21.89 -21.20 37.67
C VAL A 502 -22.79 -20.69 38.77
N MET A 503 -22.58 -19.44 39.19
CA MET A 503 -23.38 -18.80 40.25
C MET A 503 -23.82 -17.41 39.79
N LEU A 504 -25.09 -17.06 39.98
CA LEU A 504 -25.62 -15.72 39.73
C LEU A 504 -26.13 -15.12 41.04
N LEU A 505 -25.56 -13.98 41.45
CA LEU A 505 -26.06 -13.17 42.55
C LEU A 505 -26.73 -11.92 41.96
N TYR A 506 -28.04 -11.78 42.14
CA TYR A 506 -28.80 -10.67 41.56
C TYR A 506 -29.51 -9.82 42.63
N GLY A 507 -29.19 -8.53 42.67
CA GLY A 507 -29.84 -7.55 43.56
C GLY A 507 -30.79 -6.64 42.81
N SER A 508 -32.00 -6.44 43.34
CA SER A 508 -32.95 -5.44 42.85
C SER A 508 -33.66 -4.71 44.01
N HIS A 509 -34.28 -3.56 43.76
CA HIS A 509 -34.98 -2.81 44.82
C HIS A 509 -36.25 -3.54 45.31
N SER A 510 -37.02 -4.09 44.39
CA SER A 510 -38.22 -4.86 44.66
C SER A 510 -38.39 -5.94 43.60
N ILE A 511 -39.18 -6.98 43.90
CA ILE A 511 -39.55 -8.01 42.90
C ILE A 511 -40.13 -7.38 41.64
N ASP A 512 -40.90 -6.30 41.78
CA ASP A 512 -41.51 -5.64 40.63
C ASP A 512 -40.53 -4.92 39.69
N GLN A 513 -39.29 -4.75 40.15
CA GLN A 513 -38.21 -4.17 39.37
C GLN A 513 -37.17 -5.22 38.94
N ALA A 514 -37.37 -6.50 39.27
CA ALA A 514 -36.52 -7.57 38.81
C ALA A 514 -36.72 -7.80 37.31
N LEU A 515 -35.63 -7.77 36.54
CA LEU A 515 -35.63 -8.06 35.11
C LEU A 515 -35.66 -9.57 34.88
N PHE A 516 -36.27 -10.00 33.76
CA PHE A 516 -36.30 -11.41 33.34
C PHE A 516 -36.81 -12.38 34.42
N ARG A 517 -37.90 -12.03 35.10
CA ARG A 517 -38.43 -12.79 36.25
C ARG A 517 -38.62 -14.27 35.96
N ASP A 518 -39.11 -14.62 34.77
CA ASP A 518 -39.35 -16.02 34.42
C ASP A 518 -38.06 -16.79 34.16
N ASP A 519 -37.03 -16.14 33.59
CA ASP A 519 -35.70 -16.74 33.47
C ASP A 519 -35.06 -16.91 34.87
N LEU A 520 -35.15 -15.90 35.74
CA LEU A 520 -34.66 -16.00 37.12
C LEU A 520 -35.34 -17.13 37.91
N LYS A 521 -36.66 -17.30 37.81
CA LYS A 521 -37.36 -18.45 38.41
C LYS A 521 -36.82 -19.76 37.87
N ARG A 522 -36.69 -19.86 36.55
CA ARG A 522 -36.24 -21.09 35.88
C ARG A 522 -34.82 -21.46 36.29
N TRP A 523 -33.93 -20.48 36.36
CA TRP A 523 -32.54 -20.67 36.81
C TRP A 523 -32.44 -21.00 38.29
N HIS A 524 -33.31 -20.45 39.13
CA HIS A 524 -33.35 -20.76 40.56
C HIS A 524 -33.86 -22.16 40.87
N LEU A 525 -34.86 -22.62 40.14
CA LEU A 525 -35.47 -23.93 40.31
C LEU A 525 -34.73 -25.05 39.56
N GLY A 526 -33.88 -24.67 38.59
CA GLY A 526 -33.06 -25.58 37.82
C GLY A 526 -31.77 -25.98 38.53
N ASP A 527 -31.04 -26.91 37.92
CA ASP A 527 -29.77 -27.46 38.37
C ASP A 527 -28.56 -26.92 37.59
N GLN A 528 -28.79 -26.08 36.57
CA GLN A 528 -27.75 -25.56 35.70
C GLN A 528 -26.83 -24.53 36.39
N LEU A 529 -27.34 -23.76 37.36
CA LEU A 529 -26.54 -22.78 38.13
C LEU A 529 -27.10 -22.56 39.54
N ASP A 530 -26.26 -22.05 40.44
CA ASP A 530 -26.69 -21.52 41.74
C ASP A 530 -27.18 -20.07 41.56
N CYS A 531 -28.48 -19.88 41.38
CA CYS A 531 -29.09 -18.56 41.17
C CYS A 531 -29.70 -18.03 42.47
N ARG A 532 -29.10 -16.97 43.03
CA ARG A 532 -29.54 -16.29 44.26
C ARG A 532 -29.93 -14.86 43.95
N PHE A 533 -31.00 -14.38 44.60
CA PHE A 533 -31.47 -13.01 44.41
C PHE A 533 -31.92 -12.38 45.72
N ALA A 534 -31.68 -11.08 45.85
CA ALA A 534 -32.00 -10.26 47.02
C ALA A 534 -32.86 -9.06 46.61
N VAL A 535 -33.79 -8.69 47.49
CA VAL A 535 -34.62 -7.49 47.36
C VAL A 535 -34.56 -6.66 48.64
N GLN A 536 -34.53 -5.34 48.50
CA GLN A 536 -34.36 -4.42 49.64
C GLN A 536 -35.57 -4.36 50.59
N HIS A 537 -36.76 -4.76 50.15
CA HIS A 537 -37.99 -4.75 50.96
C HIS A 537 -38.46 -6.17 51.29
N PHE A 538 -38.57 -6.48 52.60
CA PHE A 538 -39.06 -7.76 53.13
C PHE A 538 -40.55 -8.01 52.80
N GLY A 539 -40.96 -9.29 52.70
CA GLY A 539 -42.36 -9.70 52.48
C GLY A 539 -42.66 -10.36 51.12
N SER A 540 -41.63 -10.85 50.44
CA SER A 540 -41.73 -11.44 49.09
C SER A 540 -42.39 -12.83 49.09
N GLN A 541 -43.34 -13.07 48.17
CA GLN A 541 -43.95 -14.40 47.91
C GLN A 541 -42.97 -15.47 47.37
N TRP A 542 -41.72 -15.10 47.06
CA TRP A 542 -40.72 -15.99 46.46
C TRP A 542 -39.70 -16.57 47.46
N GLY A 543 -39.83 -16.28 48.77
CA GLY A 543 -38.93 -16.85 49.79
C GLY A 543 -37.48 -16.33 49.75
N VAL A 544 -37.27 -15.10 49.26
CA VAL A 544 -35.93 -14.54 48.97
C VAL A 544 -35.28 -13.88 50.17
N THR A 545 -33.95 -13.77 50.15
CA THR A 545 -33.16 -13.02 51.13
C THR A 545 -33.54 -11.54 51.11
N GLY A 546 -34.04 -11.02 52.23
CA GLY A 546 -34.25 -9.59 52.41
C GLY A 546 -32.93 -8.88 52.69
N GLY A 547 -32.63 -7.80 51.95
CA GLY A 547 -31.41 -7.03 52.09
C GLY A 547 -30.83 -6.57 50.76
N ASP A 548 -29.59 -6.10 50.80
CA ASP A 548 -28.82 -5.77 49.59
C ASP A 548 -28.06 -7.00 49.04
N ILE A 549 -27.40 -6.81 47.90
CA ILE A 549 -26.65 -7.88 47.22
C ILE A 549 -25.51 -8.47 48.07
N THR A 550 -24.99 -7.74 49.07
CA THR A 550 -23.87 -8.21 49.90
C THR A 550 -24.29 -9.40 50.76
N HIS A 551 -25.57 -9.50 51.11
CA HIS A 551 -26.11 -10.61 51.90
C HIS A 551 -26.05 -11.94 51.14
N LEU A 552 -26.01 -11.90 49.80
CA LEU A 552 -25.94 -13.10 48.97
C LEU A 552 -24.54 -13.75 48.97
N PHE A 553 -23.53 -13.08 49.53
CA PHE A 553 -22.16 -13.60 49.63
C PHE A 553 -21.95 -14.58 50.78
N ARG A 554 -22.94 -14.78 51.64
CA ARG A 554 -22.86 -15.77 52.73
C ARG A 554 -22.94 -17.18 52.16
N ASP A 555 -22.10 -18.07 52.69
CA ASP A 555 -22.10 -19.50 52.37
C ASP A 555 -22.03 -19.76 50.84
N LEU A 556 -21.18 -19.00 50.14
CA LEU A 556 -20.84 -19.27 48.75
C LEU A 556 -19.88 -20.45 48.70
N ASP A 557 -20.32 -21.54 48.06
CA ASP A 557 -19.48 -22.69 47.79
C ASP A 557 -18.73 -22.48 46.46
N ILE A 558 -17.69 -21.65 46.53
CA ILE A 558 -16.81 -21.29 45.42
C ILE A 558 -15.35 -21.34 45.85
N VAL A 559 -14.48 -21.77 44.95
CA VAL A 559 -13.03 -21.82 45.18
C VAL A 559 -12.35 -20.73 44.34
N PRO A 560 -12.00 -19.56 44.93
CA PRO A 560 -11.52 -18.39 44.18
C PRO A 560 -10.31 -18.67 43.28
N ALA A 561 -9.40 -19.56 43.71
CA ALA A 561 -8.19 -19.90 42.96
C ALA A 561 -8.46 -20.50 41.56
N ARG A 562 -9.67 -21.03 41.32
CA ARG A 562 -10.11 -21.57 40.03
C ARG A 562 -11.35 -20.85 39.49
N ALA A 563 -11.69 -19.68 40.04
CA ALA A 563 -12.90 -18.96 39.71
C ALA A 563 -12.61 -17.62 39.03
N VAL A 564 -13.58 -17.13 38.26
CA VAL A 564 -13.62 -15.77 37.73
C VAL A 564 -14.92 -15.10 38.16
N ALA A 565 -14.86 -13.79 38.43
CA ALA A 565 -16.00 -13.00 38.84
C ALA A 565 -16.31 -11.92 37.80
N ALA A 566 -17.56 -11.83 37.36
CA ALA A 566 -18.06 -10.78 36.48
C ALA A 566 -19.07 -9.91 37.24
N VAL A 567 -18.77 -8.62 37.38
CA VAL A 567 -19.56 -7.68 38.18
C VAL A 567 -20.13 -6.58 37.29
N SER A 568 -21.44 -6.36 37.38
CA SER A 568 -22.13 -5.33 36.61
C SER A 568 -23.24 -4.69 37.42
N GLY A 569 -23.19 -3.37 37.57
CA GLY A 569 -24.20 -2.62 38.29
C GLY A 569 -23.85 -1.15 38.47
N PRO A 570 -24.63 -0.42 39.30
CA PRO A 570 -24.36 0.99 39.61
C PRO A 570 -22.97 1.16 40.25
N ALA A 571 -22.31 2.32 40.04
CA ALA A 571 -20.95 2.56 40.55
C ALA A 571 -20.79 2.30 42.06
N VAL A 572 -21.81 2.64 42.87
CA VAL A 572 -21.80 2.36 44.33
C VAL A 572 -21.69 0.88 44.66
N MET A 573 -22.15 -0.01 43.78
CA MET A 573 -22.08 -1.45 43.97
C MET A 573 -20.64 -1.96 43.97
N TYR A 574 -19.75 -1.40 43.13
CA TYR A 574 -18.35 -1.82 43.06
C TYR A 574 -17.63 -1.61 44.39
N ARG A 575 -17.91 -0.50 45.10
CA ARG A 575 -17.37 -0.23 46.44
C ARG A 575 -17.74 -1.28 47.47
N ASN A 576 -18.94 -1.85 47.37
CA ASN A 576 -19.45 -2.80 48.36
C ASN A 576 -19.11 -4.26 47.99
N VAL A 577 -19.05 -4.57 46.69
CA VAL A 577 -18.82 -5.93 46.18
C VAL A 577 -17.34 -6.27 46.09
N ASN A 578 -16.49 -5.35 45.62
CA ASN A 578 -15.07 -5.65 45.40
C ASN A 578 -14.36 -6.07 46.70
N PRO A 579 -14.55 -5.41 47.86
CA PRO A 579 -13.96 -5.87 49.11
C PRO A 579 -14.40 -7.29 49.52
N LEU A 580 -15.64 -7.67 49.22
CA LEU A 580 -16.14 -9.02 49.49
C LEU A 580 -15.47 -10.06 48.59
N LEU A 581 -15.29 -9.75 47.30
CA LEU A 581 -14.56 -10.63 46.37
C LEU A 581 -13.10 -10.81 46.79
N PHE A 582 -12.42 -9.73 47.19
CA PHE A 582 -11.07 -9.82 47.74
C PHE A 582 -11.03 -10.59 49.06
N GLY A 583 -12.01 -10.38 49.94
CA GLY A 583 -12.15 -11.13 51.19
C GLY A 583 -12.37 -12.63 50.99
N LEU A 584 -13.03 -13.02 49.90
CA LEU A 584 -13.13 -14.43 49.48
C LEU A 584 -11.83 -14.98 48.89
N GLY A 585 -10.94 -14.13 48.36
CA GLY A 585 -9.65 -14.52 47.79
C GLY A 585 -9.54 -14.39 46.27
N PHE A 586 -10.47 -13.69 45.60
CA PHE A 586 -10.31 -13.35 44.18
C PHE A 586 -9.16 -12.35 43.98
N THR A 587 -8.49 -12.43 42.84
CA THR A 587 -7.38 -11.54 42.47
C THR A 587 -7.81 -10.50 41.44
N THR A 588 -7.00 -9.45 41.26
CA THR A 588 -7.24 -8.38 40.28
C THR A 588 -7.35 -8.87 38.83
N GLU A 589 -6.75 -10.01 38.49
CA GLU A 589 -6.82 -10.61 37.16
C GLU A 589 -8.06 -11.48 36.94
N THR A 590 -8.77 -11.84 38.01
CA THR A 590 -9.93 -12.76 37.96
C THR A 590 -11.27 -12.03 38.12
N ILE A 591 -11.25 -10.72 38.31
CA ILE A 591 -12.44 -9.88 38.47
C ILE A 591 -12.60 -9.03 37.21
N TYR A 592 -13.76 -9.09 36.57
CA TYR A 592 -14.14 -8.28 35.42
C TYR A 592 -15.27 -7.34 35.79
N LEU A 593 -15.11 -6.05 35.45
CA LEU A 593 -16.08 -5.00 35.72
C LEU A 593 -16.69 -4.47 34.42
N ASN A 594 -18.00 -4.21 34.43
CA ASN A 594 -18.69 -3.48 33.36
C ASN A 594 -18.76 -1.98 33.67
N LEU A 595 -17.90 -1.16 33.08
CA LEU A 595 -17.89 0.28 33.32
C LEU A 595 -18.84 1.02 32.37
N GLU A 596 -19.73 1.83 32.93
CA GLU A 596 -20.63 2.68 32.16
C GLU A 596 -20.18 4.15 32.17
N ARG A 597 -20.26 4.80 31.01
CA ARG A 597 -20.08 6.24 30.84
C ARG A 597 -21.06 6.77 29.79
N HIS A 598 -21.26 8.08 29.80
CA HIS A 598 -22.12 8.74 28.83
C HIS A 598 -21.44 8.74 27.44
N MET A 599 -21.85 7.86 26.53
CA MET A 599 -21.28 7.78 25.17
C MET A 599 -22.11 8.57 24.16
N LYS A 600 -21.44 9.09 23.13
CA LYS A 600 -22.08 9.69 21.94
C LYS A 600 -21.55 9.05 20.66
N CYS A 601 -20.28 9.26 20.33
CA CYS A 601 -19.73 8.71 19.09
C CYS A 601 -19.60 7.18 19.10
N GLY A 602 -19.29 6.52 20.22
CA GLY A 602 -18.95 5.08 20.24
C GLY A 602 -17.61 4.71 19.57
N LEU A 603 -16.90 5.69 18.99
CA LEU A 603 -15.71 5.51 18.14
C LEU A 603 -14.41 6.05 18.77
N GLY A 604 -14.42 6.39 20.06
CA GLY A 604 -13.27 7.00 20.76
C GLY A 604 -12.94 8.45 20.37
N LYS A 605 -13.78 9.10 19.55
CA LYS A 605 -13.48 10.44 19.00
C LYS A 605 -13.95 11.61 19.86
N CYS A 606 -15.12 11.50 20.50
CA CYS A 606 -15.77 12.65 21.15
C CYS A 606 -15.35 12.90 22.61
N GLY A 607 -14.55 12.03 23.23
CA GLY A 607 -14.11 12.15 24.63
C GLY A 607 -15.19 11.97 25.71
N ARG A 608 -16.48 11.87 25.38
CA ARG A 608 -17.54 11.80 26.41
C ARG A 608 -17.49 10.59 27.33
N CYS A 609 -16.94 9.48 26.85
CA CYS A 609 -16.77 8.26 27.64
C CYS A 609 -15.34 8.06 28.13
N GLN A 610 -14.56 9.14 28.19
CA GLN A 610 -13.19 9.10 28.66
C GLN A 610 -13.16 9.02 30.19
N ILE A 611 -12.27 8.19 30.72
CA ILE A 611 -11.89 8.12 32.13
C ILE A 611 -10.37 8.20 32.15
N ASN A 612 -9.82 9.33 32.59
CA ASN A 612 -8.38 9.62 32.48
C ASN A 612 -7.85 9.35 31.06
N ASP A 613 -7.01 8.34 30.90
CA ASP A 613 -6.32 7.92 29.68
C ASP A 613 -7.09 6.90 28.84
N ILE A 614 -8.18 6.31 29.34
CA ILE A 614 -8.95 5.29 28.62
C ILE A 614 -10.27 5.83 28.06
N THR A 615 -10.74 5.26 26.94
CA THR A 615 -12.09 5.51 26.41
C THR A 615 -12.94 4.25 26.50
N VAL A 616 -14.04 4.31 27.26
CA VAL A 616 -14.86 3.12 27.57
C VAL A 616 -15.46 2.47 26.31
N CYS A 617 -15.79 3.24 25.27
CA CYS A 617 -16.39 2.67 24.05
C CYS A 617 -15.41 1.86 23.18
N GLN A 618 -14.10 2.08 23.30
CA GLN A 618 -13.08 1.35 22.54
C GLN A 618 -12.35 0.32 23.41
N CYS A 619 -11.97 0.72 24.63
CA CYS A 619 -11.19 -0.12 25.53
C CYS A 619 -12.07 -1.04 26.39
N GLY A 620 -13.31 -0.65 26.65
CA GLY A 620 -14.30 -1.39 27.45
C GLY A 620 -15.52 -1.76 26.62
N PRO A 621 -16.72 -1.94 27.23
CA PRO A 621 -17.06 -1.58 28.59
C PRO A 621 -16.62 -2.61 29.63
N ILE A 622 -16.23 -3.81 29.20
CA ILE A 622 -15.73 -4.87 30.09
C ILE A 622 -14.23 -4.70 30.28
N PHE A 623 -13.80 -4.61 31.54
CA PHE A 623 -12.39 -4.51 31.91
C PHE A 623 -12.04 -5.52 32.99
N PRO A 624 -10.87 -6.19 32.92
CA PRO A 624 -10.30 -6.82 34.10
C PRO A 624 -9.96 -5.73 35.14
N TYR A 625 -10.17 -6.02 36.42
CA TYR A 625 -9.97 -5.08 37.52
C TYR A 625 -8.53 -4.54 37.53
N SER A 626 -7.56 -5.39 37.21
CA SER A 626 -6.14 -5.04 37.10
C SER A 626 -5.86 -3.84 36.18
N GLN A 627 -6.63 -3.68 35.10
CA GLN A 627 -6.49 -2.58 34.15
C GLN A 627 -7.13 -1.29 34.64
N VAL A 628 -8.12 -1.33 35.54
CA VAL A 628 -8.89 -0.15 35.94
C VAL A 628 -8.72 0.24 37.40
N GLN A 629 -7.97 -0.53 38.19
CA GLN A 629 -7.72 -0.28 39.63
C GLN A 629 -7.14 1.11 39.93
N HIS A 630 -6.38 1.68 38.99
CA HIS A 630 -5.79 3.01 39.14
C HIS A 630 -6.80 4.15 38.86
N LEU A 631 -7.95 3.83 38.28
CA LEU A 631 -9.00 4.77 37.91
C LEU A 631 -9.98 4.95 39.08
N ARG A 632 -9.59 5.75 40.08
CA ARG A 632 -10.44 6.03 41.26
C ARG A 632 -11.84 6.55 40.89
N GLU A 633 -11.97 7.33 39.82
CA GLU A 633 -13.27 7.83 39.33
C GLU A 633 -14.19 6.73 38.79
N ALA A 634 -13.63 5.59 38.37
CA ALA A 634 -14.42 4.45 37.87
C ALA A 634 -14.95 3.56 39.01
N ILE A 635 -14.20 3.43 40.11
CA ILE A 635 -14.42 2.40 41.14
C ILE A 635 -14.82 2.98 42.50
N GLU A 636 -14.25 4.12 42.90
CA GLU A 636 -14.32 4.63 44.29
C GLU A 636 -15.31 5.80 44.50
N ARG A 637 -15.73 6.50 43.44
CA ARG A 637 -16.62 7.69 43.57
C ARG A 637 -18.11 7.37 43.56
#